data_AF-A0A6M8W5L9-F1
#
_entry.id   AF-A0A6M8W5L9-F1
#
_cell.length_a   1.000
_cell.length_b   1.000
_cell.length_c   1.000
_cell.angle_alpha   90.00
_cell.angle_beta   90.00
_cell.angle_gamma   90.00
#
_symmetry.space_group_name_H-M   'P 1'
#
loop_
_entity.id
_entity.type
_entity.pdbx_description
1 polymer ?
#
loop_
_entity_poly.entity_id
_entity_poly.type
_entity_poly.pdbx_seq_one_letter_code
_entity_poly.pdbx_strand_id
1 'polypeptide(L)'
;MPPSSPPDSTSTPSARACRTPAPEPPPTTTRPTRGSVSRAIHSATSRSPPTRHPAKPRPSPCSTSSGQKPSPPAASRSATASSSRPKTPAGPAAPRTNSASPSAAPGATKAQELRLGKGTSQHALIAGKTGSGKSTLLHVLTTAAMLWHDPSEVEFYLVDFKKGVEFKPYASGKLPHVRAVAIESDREFGLSVLQRLDTELRRRGDLFRDRGLQSLAQFRQRFPDEPMPRSILIIDEFQEFFVEDDRIAQDASLLLDRLVRQGRAFGIHILLASQTLSGAYTLSRSTVGQMAVRIAMKCSETDSYLILSEDNGAARLLTRPGEAIYNDANGLVEGNNPFQVAWLGDDARDEVLRRVEHMAEERSVTFDEPVFFEGNAPAELDRNRALRRGLAEHQRPIAPIAWLGEPVSIKDPTGATMRRRGGANLLIVGQRTETAAAMLAASVISLAAQHDAEGDRAASFHIVDATPEDDPLAGRLAASLEPLPHEVHAVSWRDAPQAVEQCYTEMLAREDANRTDGPAIYLVLHGLHWLRSLRRKDDDFSFSMDADAKGPAPDQQLKQLLIDGPRLGVFVLAWCDTTTSLVRALDRASIAEFGNRVLMQMSANDSSMLIESTSAGRLGLHRAIFYDEERGAEEKFRPFGMPTPALVRHLLEVNA
;
A
#
# COMPACT_ATOMS: atom_id res chain seq x y z
N MET A 1 -57.60 -19.10 -38.10
CA MET A 1 -57.40 -19.96 -39.29
C MET A 1 -56.76 -19.12 -40.40
N PRO A 2 -55.92 -19.71 -41.27
CA PRO A 2 -55.42 -19.10 -42.53
C PRO A 2 -56.50 -19.18 -43.64
N PRO A 3 -56.28 -18.85 -44.94
CA PRO A 3 -55.07 -18.44 -45.70
C PRO A 3 -55.24 -17.03 -46.38
N SER A 4 -54.53 -16.55 -47.42
CA SER A 4 -53.68 -17.14 -48.49
C SER A 4 -52.67 -16.16 -49.13
N SER A 5 -51.65 -16.71 -49.82
CA SER A 5 -50.49 -16.08 -50.53
C SER A 5 -50.76 -15.87 -52.05
N PRO A 6 -49.75 -15.63 -52.94
CA PRO A 6 -48.35 -15.16 -52.82
C PRO A 6 -48.26 -13.75 -53.53
N PRO A 7 -47.41 -13.38 -54.53
CA PRO A 7 -46.04 -13.75 -55.03
C PRO A 7 -45.09 -12.51 -54.99
N ASP A 8 -43.98 -12.24 -55.71
CA ASP A 8 -42.92 -12.90 -56.55
C ASP A 8 -41.74 -11.86 -56.67
N SER A 9 -40.55 -11.99 -57.30
CA SER A 9 -39.79 -13.02 -58.07
C SER A 9 -38.27 -12.60 -58.14
N THR A 10 -37.45 -13.34 -58.90
CA THR A 10 -36.10 -13.05 -59.50
C THR A 10 -34.88 -12.62 -58.62
N SER A 11 -33.62 -13.05 -58.88
CA SER A 11 -33.10 -14.29 -59.51
C SER A 11 -31.56 -14.49 -59.35
N THR A 12 -31.11 -15.54 -58.64
CA THR A 12 -29.89 -16.39 -58.91
C THR A 12 -28.46 -15.75 -58.80
N PRO A 13 -27.32 -16.51 -58.79
CA PRO A 13 -27.15 -17.98 -58.93
C PRO A 13 -26.19 -18.72 -57.95
N SER A 14 -26.26 -20.06 -58.02
CA SER A 14 -25.19 -21.06 -57.79
C SER A 14 -24.77 -21.44 -56.36
N ALA A 15 -24.22 -22.67 -56.23
CA ALA A 15 -23.84 -23.31 -54.97
C ALA A 15 -22.74 -24.38 -55.16
N ARG A 16 -21.96 -24.67 -54.10
CA ARG A 16 -21.31 -25.97 -53.89
C ARG A 16 -20.93 -26.17 -52.41
N ALA A 17 -21.05 -27.41 -51.92
CA ALA A 17 -20.75 -27.75 -50.53
C ALA A 17 -19.26 -28.09 -50.32
N CYS A 18 -18.74 -27.74 -49.13
CA CYS A 18 -17.41 -28.17 -48.68
C CYS A 18 -17.50 -29.48 -47.87
N ARG A 19 -16.43 -30.28 -47.89
CA ARG A 19 -16.24 -31.46 -47.03
C ARG A 19 -14.95 -31.30 -46.22
N THR A 20 -14.98 -31.71 -44.95
CA THR A 20 -13.80 -31.79 -44.08
C THR A 20 -12.93 -33.02 -44.43
N PRO A 21 -11.60 -32.92 -44.27
CA PRO A 21 -10.67 -34.05 -44.42
C PRO A 21 -10.56 -34.91 -43.14
N ALA A 22 -9.94 -36.08 -43.28
CA ALA A 22 -9.68 -37.08 -42.22
C ALA A 22 -8.15 -37.18 -41.91
N PRO A 23 -7.72 -37.79 -40.79
CA PRO A 23 -6.32 -37.78 -40.35
C PRO A 23 -5.44 -38.87 -40.98
N GLU A 24 -4.11 -38.66 -40.95
CA GLU A 24 -3.08 -39.58 -41.45
C GLU A 24 -2.56 -40.60 -40.39
N PRO A 25 -1.98 -41.75 -40.80
CA PRO A 25 -1.52 -42.81 -39.90
C PRO A 25 -0.03 -42.71 -39.49
N PRO A 26 0.42 -43.42 -38.43
CA PRO A 26 1.79 -43.37 -37.92
C PRO A 26 2.73 -44.45 -38.53
N PRO A 27 4.05 -44.20 -38.62
CA PRO A 27 5.07 -45.21 -38.93
C PRO A 27 5.65 -45.88 -37.67
N THR A 28 6.14 -47.11 -37.81
CA THR A 28 6.66 -47.96 -36.71
C THR A 28 8.18 -48.14 -36.69
N THR A 29 8.66 -48.70 -35.57
CA THR A 29 10.06 -48.86 -35.15
C THR A 29 10.99 -49.64 -36.07
N THR A 30 12.31 -49.36 -36.01
CA THR A 30 13.34 -50.42 -36.09
C THR A 30 14.65 -50.03 -35.39
N ARG A 31 15.38 -51.03 -34.87
CA ARG A 31 16.75 -50.94 -34.34
C ARG A 31 17.49 -52.24 -34.71
N PRO A 32 18.80 -52.19 -35.01
CA PRO A 32 19.85 -52.68 -34.10
C PRO A 32 21.04 -51.67 -34.09
N THR A 33 22.30 -51.91 -33.68
CA THR A 33 23.02 -53.12 -33.24
C THR A 33 23.90 -52.83 -32.01
N ARG A 34 25.24 -52.82 -32.14
CA ARG A 34 26.26 -52.76 -31.07
C ARG A 34 27.60 -52.25 -31.62
N GLY A 35 28.43 -51.66 -30.75
CA GLY A 35 29.87 -51.41 -30.96
C GLY A 35 30.48 -50.86 -29.66
N SER A 36 31.56 -51.46 -29.14
CA SER A 36 31.98 -51.22 -27.74
C SER A 36 33.50 -51.37 -27.50
N VAL A 37 34.19 -50.25 -27.26
CA VAL A 37 35.55 -50.11 -26.72
C VAL A 37 35.55 -48.74 -25.99
N SER A 38 35.86 -48.50 -24.71
CA SER A 38 36.72 -49.11 -23.66
C SER A 38 38.13 -48.50 -23.56
N ARG A 39 38.39 -47.78 -22.44
CA ARG A 39 39.71 -47.29 -21.95
C ARG A 39 40.44 -46.23 -22.83
N ALA A 40 41.48 -45.53 -22.34
CA ALA A 40 41.77 -44.96 -21.01
C ALA A 40 43.09 -44.12 -21.04
N ILE A 41 43.26 -43.22 -20.06
CA ILE A 41 44.54 -42.63 -19.56
C ILE A 41 45.37 -41.76 -20.53
N HIS A 42 45.67 -40.53 -20.09
CA HIS A 42 46.99 -39.83 -19.99
C HIS A 42 46.69 -38.33 -19.76
N SER A 43 46.99 -37.63 -18.66
CA SER A 43 47.93 -37.74 -17.53
C SER A 43 49.37 -37.22 -17.76
N ALA A 44 49.54 -35.90 -17.84
CA ALA A 44 50.80 -35.15 -17.69
C ALA A 44 50.49 -33.64 -17.55
N THR A 45 51.21 -32.78 -16.79
CA THR A 45 52.17 -33.00 -15.69
C THR A 45 52.22 -31.78 -14.75
N SER A 46 52.77 -31.98 -13.56
CA SER A 46 53.02 -31.03 -12.46
C SER A 46 53.77 -29.72 -12.79
N ARG A 47 53.61 -28.69 -11.93
CA ARG A 47 54.69 -28.14 -11.07
C ARG A 47 54.27 -26.99 -10.13
N SER A 48 54.75 -27.07 -8.88
CA SER A 48 54.83 -26.02 -7.84
C SER A 48 55.94 -26.41 -6.84
N PRO A 49 56.48 -25.51 -5.98
CA PRO A 49 56.78 -24.08 -6.14
C PRO A 49 58.32 -23.87 -6.11
N PRO A 50 58.84 -22.69 -5.72
CA PRO A 50 59.81 -22.65 -4.61
C PRO A 50 59.61 -21.47 -3.63
N THR A 51 60.45 -21.36 -2.59
CA THR A 51 60.43 -20.30 -1.56
C THR A 51 61.84 -19.88 -1.10
N ARG A 52 61.96 -18.67 -0.49
CA ARG A 52 62.88 -18.22 0.60
C ARG A 52 63.83 -17.01 0.36
N HIS A 53 63.61 -15.95 1.17
CA HIS A 53 64.60 -15.19 2.00
C HIS A 53 65.71 -14.36 1.30
N PRO A 54 66.44 -13.40 1.96
CA PRO A 54 66.74 -13.13 3.41
C PRO A 54 66.00 -11.92 4.01
N ALA A 55 66.02 -11.55 5.31
CA ALA A 55 66.69 -11.95 6.57
C ALA A 55 67.84 -11.06 7.13
N LYS A 56 67.60 -10.54 8.37
CA LYS A 56 68.48 -10.16 9.53
C LYS A 56 68.55 -8.65 9.88
N PRO A 57 68.93 -8.24 11.12
CA PRO A 57 68.78 -8.81 12.49
C PRO A 57 68.08 -7.74 13.43
N ARG A 58 68.26 -7.49 14.75
CA ARG A 58 68.87 -8.10 15.97
C ARG A 58 68.23 -7.46 17.25
N PRO A 59 68.09 -8.14 18.41
CA PRO A 59 67.69 -7.52 19.69
C PRO A 59 68.84 -7.43 20.75
N SER A 60 68.61 -6.67 21.84
CA SER A 60 69.39 -6.66 23.11
C SER A 60 68.56 -6.11 24.32
N PRO A 61 68.90 -6.40 25.61
CA PRO A 61 68.00 -6.17 26.76
C PRO A 61 68.60 -5.42 27.99
N CYS A 62 67.72 -5.02 28.93
CA CYS A 62 67.92 -4.79 30.39
C CYS A 62 66.52 -4.54 31.03
N SER A 63 66.27 -4.55 32.34
CA SER A 63 66.51 -5.49 33.46
C SER A 63 66.27 -4.75 34.78
N THR A 64 65.58 -5.38 35.74
CA THR A 64 65.54 -5.07 37.20
C THR A 64 65.16 -3.66 37.71
N SER A 65 64.06 -3.59 38.47
CA SER A 65 64.09 -3.17 39.89
C SER A 65 62.89 -3.77 40.64
N SER A 66 62.90 -3.77 41.98
CA SER A 66 61.96 -4.55 42.81
C SER A 66 61.56 -3.83 44.12
N GLY A 67 60.40 -4.21 44.66
CA GLY A 67 59.84 -3.70 45.92
C GLY A 67 58.69 -2.70 45.72
N GLN A 68 57.79 -2.48 46.69
CA GLN A 68 57.60 -3.18 47.98
C GLN A 68 56.14 -2.93 48.46
N LYS A 69 55.56 -3.83 49.28
CA LYS A 69 54.32 -3.51 50.03
C LYS A 69 54.66 -2.57 51.21
N PRO A 70 53.75 -1.65 51.56
CA PRO A 70 53.01 -1.89 52.79
C PRO A 70 51.50 -1.59 52.69
N SER A 71 50.80 -1.70 53.81
CA SER A 71 49.39 -1.29 54.00
C SER A 71 49.30 -0.41 55.27
N PRO A 72 48.11 -0.08 55.79
CA PRO A 72 47.43 1.22 55.59
C PRO A 72 47.46 2.12 56.85
N PRO A 73 46.87 3.33 56.79
CA PRO A 73 46.32 4.02 57.95
C PRO A 73 44.78 3.95 57.99
N ALA A 74 44.17 4.32 59.13
CA ALA A 74 42.72 4.19 59.35
C ALA A 74 42.12 5.31 60.24
N ALA A 75 40.77 5.32 60.28
CA ALA A 75 39.88 5.85 61.33
C ALA A 75 39.57 7.37 61.42
N SER A 76 38.34 7.73 61.03
CA SER A 76 37.35 8.40 61.90
C SER A 76 35.94 8.09 61.36
N ARG A 77 35.18 7.15 61.94
CA ARG A 77 34.33 7.23 63.15
C ARG A 77 33.15 8.22 63.07
N SER A 78 31.98 7.71 62.69
CA SER A 78 30.68 8.04 63.30
C SER A 78 29.81 6.76 63.33
N ALA A 79 28.72 6.76 64.10
CA ALA A 79 28.17 5.54 64.70
C ALA A 79 27.08 4.80 63.88
N THR A 80 27.02 3.50 64.15
CA THR A 80 26.01 2.52 63.73
C THR A 80 24.58 2.84 64.19
N ALA A 81 23.59 2.53 63.35
CA ALA A 81 22.36 1.86 63.78
C ALA A 81 21.76 1.05 62.60
N SER A 82 21.21 -0.12 62.89
CA SER A 82 20.56 -0.98 61.89
C SER A 82 19.08 -0.64 61.73
N SER A 83 18.58 -0.52 60.50
CA SER A 83 17.15 -0.69 60.23
C SER A 83 16.90 -1.41 58.90
N SER A 84 16.33 -2.60 58.97
CA SER A 84 15.77 -3.30 57.81
C SER A 84 14.55 -2.54 57.27
N ARG A 85 14.55 -2.19 55.98
CA ARG A 85 13.39 -1.67 55.25
C ARG A 85 13.25 -2.37 53.89
N PRO A 86 12.03 -2.48 53.36
CA PRO A 86 11.34 -3.77 53.51
C PRO A 86 11.24 -4.56 52.20
N LYS A 87 10.89 -5.85 52.33
CA LYS A 87 10.22 -6.55 51.23
C LYS A 87 8.89 -5.84 50.97
N THR A 88 8.74 -5.22 49.81
CA THR A 88 7.44 -4.73 49.33
C THR A 88 6.48 -5.92 49.29
N PRO A 89 5.28 -5.83 49.91
CA PRO A 89 4.39 -6.97 50.02
C PRO A 89 3.84 -7.37 48.65
N ALA A 90 3.40 -8.62 48.52
CA ALA A 90 2.55 -9.03 47.41
C ALA A 90 1.25 -8.21 47.47
N GLY A 91 1.03 -7.36 46.47
CA GLY A 91 -0.25 -6.68 46.27
C GLY A 91 -1.37 -7.71 46.09
N PRO A 92 -2.61 -7.40 46.48
CA PRO A 92 -3.69 -8.37 46.49
C PRO A 92 -3.99 -8.88 45.08
N ALA A 93 -4.36 -10.16 44.99
CA ALA A 93 -5.02 -10.68 43.80
C ALA A 93 -6.31 -9.87 43.59
N ALA A 94 -6.37 -9.10 42.49
CA ALA A 94 -7.59 -8.39 42.11
C ALA A 94 -8.75 -9.40 42.03
N PRO A 95 -9.95 -9.04 42.51
CA PRO A 95 -11.08 -9.97 42.53
C PRO A 95 -11.38 -10.43 41.11
N ARG A 96 -11.51 -11.75 40.91
CA ARG A 96 -12.06 -12.31 39.68
C ARG A 96 -13.54 -11.95 39.59
N THR A 97 -13.83 -10.76 39.06
CA THR A 97 -15.16 -10.41 38.58
C THR A 97 -15.57 -11.40 37.50
N ASN A 98 -16.82 -11.89 37.54
CA ASN A 98 -17.32 -12.87 36.60
C ASN A 98 -17.66 -12.23 35.24
N SER A 99 -16.65 -11.72 34.52
CA SER A 99 -16.75 -11.55 33.07
C SER A 99 -16.71 -12.93 32.43
N ALA A 100 -17.76 -13.30 31.68
CA ALA A 100 -17.87 -14.63 31.09
C ALA A 100 -16.69 -14.92 30.15
N SER A 101 -15.87 -15.92 30.49
CA SER A 101 -14.89 -16.47 29.55
C SER A 101 -15.63 -17.15 28.40
N PRO A 102 -15.12 -17.11 27.15
CA PRO A 102 -15.65 -17.94 26.06
C PRO A 102 -15.67 -19.41 26.53
N SER A 103 -16.83 -20.04 26.51
CA SER A 103 -17.01 -21.35 27.12
C SER A 103 -16.25 -22.42 26.35
N ALA A 104 -15.22 -22.99 26.97
CA ALA A 104 -14.54 -24.17 26.44
C ALA A 104 -15.55 -25.32 26.29
N ALA A 105 -15.49 -26.02 25.16
CA ALA A 105 -16.41 -27.11 24.86
C ALA A 105 -16.33 -28.21 25.94
N PRO A 106 -17.47 -28.80 26.39
CA PRO A 106 -17.47 -29.87 27.39
C PRO A 106 -16.57 -31.05 26.97
N GLY A 107 -15.50 -31.27 27.71
CA GLY A 107 -14.49 -32.32 27.45
C GLY A 107 -13.06 -31.81 27.20
N ALA A 108 -12.87 -30.52 26.91
CA ALA A 108 -11.54 -29.94 26.70
C ALA A 108 -10.78 -29.74 28.03
N THR A 109 -10.02 -30.74 28.48
CA THR A 109 -9.24 -30.69 29.74
C THR A 109 -7.97 -29.84 29.67
N LYS A 110 -7.59 -29.34 28.49
CA LYS A 110 -6.43 -28.47 28.28
C LYS A 110 -6.68 -27.55 27.08
N ALA A 111 -6.34 -26.27 27.19
CA ALA A 111 -6.34 -25.34 26.06
C ALA A 111 -5.13 -25.59 25.14
N GLN A 112 -5.33 -25.49 23.83
CA GLN A 112 -4.23 -25.50 22.86
C GLN A 112 -3.62 -24.09 22.75
N GLU A 113 -2.29 -24.00 22.78
CA GLU A 113 -1.56 -22.73 22.70
C GLU A 113 -0.77 -22.63 21.38
N LEU A 114 -0.92 -21.52 20.65
CA LEU A 114 0.00 -21.19 19.55
C LEU A 114 1.28 -20.56 20.13
N ARG A 115 2.40 -21.29 20.11
CA ARG A 115 3.68 -20.85 20.68
C ARG A 115 4.70 -20.50 19.60
N LEU A 116 4.71 -19.24 19.16
CA LEU A 116 5.73 -18.72 18.25
C LEU A 116 6.97 -18.21 18.99
N GLY A 117 8.10 -18.08 18.28
CA GLY A 117 9.36 -17.60 18.83
C GLY A 117 10.25 -18.67 19.48
N LYS A 118 9.82 -19.94 19.54
CA LYS A 118 10.53 -21.04 20.23
C LYS A 118 10.89 -22.16 19.26
N GLY A 119 12.12 -22.68 19.33
CA GLY A 119 12.57 -23.79 18.47
C GLY A 119 12.38 -23.50 16.98
N THR A 120 11.76 -24.42 16.26
CA THR A 120 11.30 -24.31 14.87
C THR A 120 9.96 -23.55 14.73
N SER A 121 9.20 -23.40 15.81
CA SER A 121 7.89 -22.73 15.83
C SER A 121 8.04 -21.21 15.72
N GLN A 122 8.14 -20.72 14.49
CA GLN A 122 8.44 -19.32 14.15
C GLN A 122 7.43 -18.69 13.20
N HIS A 123 6.89 -19.48 12.26
CA HIS A 123 5.90 -19.08 11.26
C HIS A 123 4.83 -20.18 11.20
N ALA A 124 3.59 -19.81 10.89
CA ALA A 124 2.46 -20.74 10.84
C ALA A 124 1.73 -20.69 9.50
N LEU A 125 1.42 -21.87 8.95
CA LEU A 125 0.57 -22.02 7.77
C LEU A 125 -0.83 -22.50 8.21
N ILE A 126 -1.89 -21.88 7.71
CA ILE A 126 -3.27 -22.15 8.10
C ILE A 126 -4.07 -22.43 6.82
N ALA A 127 -4.75 -23.57 6.76
CA ALA A 127 -5.62 -23.91 5.64
C ALA A 127 -6.98 -24.41 6.11
N GLY A 128 -8.05 -23.97 5.45
CA GLY A 128 -9.41 -24.35 5.78
C GLY A 128 -10.40 -23.77 4.80
N LYS A 129 -11.30 -24.60 4.26
CA LYS A 129 -12.27 -24.16 3.25
C LYS A 129 -13.26 -23.13 3.81
N THR A 130 -14.05 -22.48 2.94
CA THR A 130 -15.11 -21.55 3.35
C THR A 130 -16.02 -22.15 4.43
N GLY A 131 -16.27 -21.41 5.51
CA GLY A 131 -17.08 -21.88 6.65
C GLY A 131 -16.39 -22.90 7.57
N SER A 132 -15.07 -23.13 7.43
CA SER A 132 -14.30 -23.99 8.35
C SER A 132 -14.03 -23.38 9.72
N GLY A 133 -14.14 -22.05 9.87
CA GLY A 133 -13.78 -21.31 11.09
C GLY A 133 -12.43 -20.58 11.04
N LYS A 134 -11.78 -20.52 9.86
CA LYS A 134 -10.51 -19.82 9.60
C LYS A 134 -10.48 -18.39 10.17
N SER A 135 -11.46 -17.56 9.83
CA SER A 135 -11.55 -16.16 10.27
C SER A 135 -11.69 -16.05 11.79
N THR A 136 -12.53 -16.89 12.41
CA THR A 136 -12.67 -16.98 13.88
C THR A 136 -11.35 -17.35 14.55
N LEU A 137 -10.56 -18.26 13.97
CA LEU A 137 -9.22 -18.58 14.46
C LEU A 137 -8.28 -17.37 14.36
N LEU A 138 -8.25 -16.66 13.23
CA LEU A 138 -7.41 -15.46 13.08
C LEU A 138 -7.81 -14.36 14.09
N HIS A 139 -9.11 -14.14 14.30
CA HIS A 139 -9.62 -13.23 15.33
C HIS A 139 -9.20 -13.64 16.74
N VAL A 140 -9.37 -14.92 17.11
CA VAL A 140 -9.00 -15.44 18.44
C VAL A 140 -7.49 -15.30 18.67
N LEU A 141 -6.65 -15.63 17.69
CA LEU A 141 -5.20 -15.48 17.81
C LEU A 141 -4.79 -14.01 17.99
N THR A 142 -5.36 -13.11 17.18
CA THR A 142 -5.05 -11.68 17.21
C THR A 142 -5.52 -11.02 18.51
N THR A 143 -6.78 -11.22 18.90
CA THR A 143 -7.37 -10.62 20.11
C THR A 143 -6.76 -11.18 21.40
N ALA A 144 -6.48 -12.50 21.47
CA ALA A 144 -5.80 -13.07 22.62
C ALA A 144 -4.38 -12.51 22.76
N ALA A 145 -3.62 -12.38 21.67
CA ALA A 145 -2.28 -11.80 21.74
C ALA A 145 -2.31 -10.31 22.15
N MET A 146 -3.27 -9.51 21.67
CA MET A 146 -3.46 -8.11 22.11
C MET A 146 -3.84 -7.99 23.60
N LEU A 147 -4.59 -8.94 24.15
CA LEU A 147 -4.96 -8.97 25.57
C LEU A 147 -3.85 -9.47 26.51
N TRP A 148 -2.95 -10.32 26.02
CA TRP A 148 -1.91 -10.98 26.82
C TRP A 148 -0.54 -10.29 26.74
N HIS A 149 -0.32 -9.42 25.75
CA HIS A 149 0.94 -8.72 25.51
C HIS A 149 0.74 -7.21 25.42
N ASP A 150 1.73 -6.46 25.89
CA ASP A 150 1.77 -5.01 25.76
C ASP A 150 2.12 -4.58 24.31
N PRO A 151 1.70 -3.40 23.82
CA PRO A 151 2.09 -2.88 22.50
C PRO A 151 3.62 -2.73 22.30
N SER A 152 4.39 -2.64 23.38
CA SER A 152 5.86 -2.72 23.36
C SER A 152 6.40 -4.13 23.08
N GLU A 153 5.58 -5.17 23.29
CA GLU A 153 5.95 -6.58 23.11
C GLU A 153 5.54 -7.17 21.76
N VAL A 154 4.38 -6.80 21.22
CA VAL A 154 3.86 -7.34 19.95
C VAL A 154 3.20 -6.25 19.11
N GLU A 155 3.35 -6.34 17.80
CA GLU A 155 2.70 -5.46 16.83
C GLU A 155 2.15 -6.26 15.64
N PHE A 156 1.08 -5.76 15.01
CA PHE A 156 0.33 -6.47 13.97
C PHE A 156 0.34 -5.75 12.62
N TYR A 157 0.56 -6.54 11.58
CA TYR A 157 0.33 -6.19 10.18
C TYR A 157 -0.73 -7.16 9.66
N LEU A 158 -1.94 -6.66 9.42
CA LEU A 158 -3.11 -7.45 9.04
C LEU A 158 -3.40 -7.20 7.56
N VAL A 159 -3.45 -8.25 6.74
CA VAL A 159 -3.68 -8.16 5.30
C VAL A 159 -4.77 -9.15 4.91
N ASP A 160 -5.86 -8.64 4.35
CA ASP A 160 -6.99 -9.40 3.83
C ASP A 160 -7.11 -9.21 2.31
N PHE A 161 -7.03 -10.31 1.55
CA PHE A 161 -7.16 -10.28 0.10
C PHE A 161 -8.60 -10.60 -0.35
N LYS A 162 -9.15 -9.72 -1.20
CA LYS A 162 -10.27 -9.98 -2.13
C LYS A 162 -11.55 -10.57 -1.51
N LYS A 163 -12.54 -9.71 -1.28
CA LYS A 163 -13.86 -9.98 -0.66
C LYS A 163 -13.84 -10.34 0.83
N GLY A 164 -12.66 -10.56 1.42
CA GLY A 164 -12.54 -10.53 2.87
C GLY A 164 -12.63 -9.10 3.39
N VAL A 165 -13.43 -8.94 4.45
CA VAL A 165 -13.53 -7.74 5.31
C VAL A 165 -13.20 -8.12 6.76
N GLU A 166 -12.52 -9.25 6.96
CA GLU A 166 -12.32 -9.92 8.25
C GLU A 166 -11.50 -9.03 9.19
N PHE A 167 -10.53 -8.28 8.66
CA PHE A 167 -9.74 -7.35 9.46
C PHE A 167 -10.34 -5.92 9.60
N LYS A 168 -11.54 -5.65 9.06
CA LYS A 168 -12.19 -4.33 9.18
C LYS A 168 -12.39 -3.81 10.62
N PRO A 169 -12.75 -4.64 11.62
CA PRO A 169 -12.90 -4.20 13.00
C PRO A 169 -11.60 -3.64 13.63
N TYR A 170 -10.43 -4.05 13.12
CA TYR A 170 -9.13 -3.58 13.62
C TYR A 170 -8.71 -2.22 13.04
N ALA A 171 -9.49 -1.65 12.11
CA ALA A 171 -9.22 -0.37 11.46
C ALA A 171 -10.12 0.78 11.95
N SER A 172 -11.25 0.47 12.59
CA SER A 172 -12.14 1.46 13.19
C SER A 172 -11.66 1.98 14.54
N GLY A 173 -10.64 1.36 15.15
CA GLY A 173 -10.19 1.64 16.50
C GLY A 173 -8.75 2.13 16.61
N LYS A 174 -8.46 2.86 17.69
CA LYS A 174 -7.14 3.37 18.10
C LYS A 174 -6.29 2.26 18.75
N LEU A 175 -6.14 1.14 18.06
CA LEU A 175 -5.48 -0.07 18.60
C LEU A 175 -3.94 0.08 18.61
N PRO A 176 -3.29 0.20 19.79
CA PRO A 176 -1.87 0.54 19.88
C PRO A 176 -0.91 -0.54 19.36
N HIS A 177 -1.37 -1.80 19.27
CA HIS A 177 -0.59 -2.90 18.69
C HIS A 177 -0.60 -2.90 17.16
N VAL A 178 -1.50 -2.17 16.49
CA VAL A 178 -1.67 -2.26 15.03
C VAL A 178 -0.69 -1.32 14.31
N ARG A 179 -0.15 -1.74 13.17
CA ARG A 179 0.76 -0.95 12.30
C ARG A 179 0.26 -0.81 10.87
N ALA A 180 -0.42 -1.82 10.37
CA ALA A 180 -1.12 -1.76 9.08
C ALA A 180 -2.35 -2.68 9.10
N VAL A 181 -3.43 -2.24 8.43
CA VAL A 181 -4.62 -3.04 8.13
C VAL A 181 -4.98 -2.83 6.66
N ALA A 182 -4.92 -3.89 5.87
CA ALA A 182 -5.37 -3.92 4.48
C ALA A 182 -6.61 -4.80 4.34
N ILE A 183 -7.63 -4.29 3.64
CA ILE A 183 -8.94 -4.92 3.41
C ILE A 183 -9.23 -4.88 1.91
N GLU A 184 -9.78 -5.96 1.36
CA GLU A 184 -9.94 -6.14 -0.09
C GLU A 184 -8.67 -5.71 -0.86
N SER A 185 -7.50 -6.11 -0.34
CA SER A 185 -6.21 -5.55 -0.72
C SER A 185 -5.84 -5.81 -2.18
N ASP A 186 -5.18 -4.83 -2.81
CA ASP A 186 -4.38 -5.06 -4.01
C ASP A 186 -3.14 -5.91 -3.69
N ARG A 187 -2.66 -6.66 -4.69
CA ARG A 187 -1.43 -7.47 -4.61
C ARG A 187 -0.20 -6.58 -4.36
N GLU A 188 -0.19 -5.38 -4.94
CA GLU A 188 0.83 -4.35 -4.76
C GLU A 188 0.90 -3.81 -3.32
N PHE A 189 -0.25 -3.57 -2.68
CA PHE A 189 -0.25 -3.09 -1.30
C PHE A 189 0.28 -4.19 -0.36
N GLY A 190 -0.17 -5.43 -0.53
CA GLY A 190 0.37 -6.58 0.21
C GLY A 190 1.88 -6.75 0.01
N LEU A 191 2.38 -6.54 -1.21
CA LEU A 191 3.81 -6.56 -1.51
C LEU A 191 4.55 -5.45 -0.74
N SER A 192 3.97 -4.26 -0.61
CA SER A 192 4.57 -3.16 0.17
C SER A 192 4.65 -3.47 1.68
N VAL A 193 3.71 -4.26 2.24
CA VAL A 193 3.79 -4.77 3.62
C VAL A 193 5.00 -5.69 3.79
N LEU A 194 5.23 -6.60 2.83
CA LEU A 194 6.42 -7.47 2.82
C LEU A 194 7.72 -6.66 2.70
N GLN A 195 7.74 -5.62 1.86
CA GLN A 195 8.88 -4.72 1.70
C GLN A 195 9.19 -3.91 2.97
N ARG A 196 8.15 -3.43 3.69
CA ARG A 196 8.32 -2.75 4.99
C ARG A 196 8.91 -3.69 6.04
N LEU A 197 8.46 -4.94 6.08
CA LEU A 197 8.98 -5.95 7.01
C LEU A 197 10.41 -6.40 6.66
N ASP A 198 10.78 -6.49 5.38
CA ASP A 198 12.17 -6.74 4.98
C ASP A 198 13.09 -5.55 5.31
N THR A 199 12.59 -4.32 5.19
CA THR A 199 13.31 -3.12 5.62
C THR A 199 13.55 -3.14 7.14
N GLU A 200 12.54 -3.49 7.93
CA GLU A 200 12.67 -3.66 9.39
C GLU A 200 13.60 -4.83 9.76
N LEU A 201 13.58 -5.93 9.00
CA LEU A 201 14.50 -7.05 9.16
C LEU A 201 15.96 -6.61 8.99
N ARG A 202 16.25 -5.85 7.94
CA ARG A 202 17.59 -5.27 7.71
C ARG A 202 17.98 -4.31 8.84
N ARG A 203 17.09 -3.39 9.23
CA ARG A 203 17.33 -2.43 10.33
C ARG A 203 17.69 -3.12 11.64
N ARG A 204 16.95 -4.17 12.02
CA ARG A 204 17.27 -5.00 13.20
C ARG A 204 18.57 -5.79 12.99
N GLY A 205 18.83 -6.27 11.78
CA GLY A 205 20.05 -6.98 11.40
C GLY A 205 21.33 -6.16 11.57
N ASP A 206 21.32 -4.90 11.16
CA ASP A 206 22.47 -4.00 11.31
C ASP A 206 22.59 -3.49 12.76
N LEU A 207 21.49 -3.06 13.40
CA LEU A 207 21.47 -2.65 14.82
C LEU A 207 21.97 -3.75 15.78
N PHE A 208 21.61 -5.01 15.52
CA PHE A 208 22.11 -6.14 16.32
C PHE A 208 23.59 -6.38 16.06
N ARG A 209 24.06 -6.27 14.82
CA ARG A 209 25.49 -6.40 14.47
C ARG A 209 26.34 -5.36 15.19
N ASP A 210 25.93 -4.10 15.13
CA ASP A 210 26.64 -2.97 15.76
C ASP A 210 26.71 -3.10 17.30
N ARG A 211 25.67 -3.70 17.91
CA ARG A 211 25.62 -3.95 19.36
C ARG A 211 26.19 -5.32 19.80
N GLY A 212 26.73 -6.11 18.86
CA GLY A 212 27.32 -7.43 19.13
C GLY A 212 26.28 -8.49 19.57
N LEU A 213 25.07 -8.42 19.02
CA LEU A 213 23.93 -9.29 19.33
C LEU A 213 23.55 -10.19 18.14
N GLN A 214 22.83 -11.27 18.43
CA GLN A 214 22.39 -12.26 17.44
C GLN A 214 20.87 -12.49 17.42
N SER A 215 20.10 -11.90 18.36
CA SER A 215 18.64 -12.05 18.38
C SER A 215 17.90 -10.99 19.20
N LEU A 216 16.60 -10.82 18.90
CA LEU A 216 15.68 -9.95 19.65
C LEU A 216 15.62 -10.31 21.15
N ALA A 217 15.75 -11.59 21.50
CA ALA A 217 15.77 -12.03 22.89
C ALA A 217 16.98 -11.44 23.65
N GLN A 218 18.16 -11.44 23.04
CA GLN A 218 19.35 -10.81 23.60
C GLN A 218 19.25 -9.28 23.60
N PHE A 219 18.59 -8.68 22.60
CA PHE A 219 18.33 -7.24 22.55
C PHE A 219 17.48 -6.81 23.75
N ARG A 220 16.26 -7.36 23.92
CA ARG A 220 15.37 -7.03 25.04
C ARG A 220 15.99 -7.32 26.42
N GLN A 221 16.82 -8.36 26.53
CA GLN A 221 17.51 -8.68 27.78
C GLN A 221 18.60 -7.64 28.14
N ARG A 222 19.24 -7.02 27.14
CA ARG A 222 20.34 -6.07 27.34
C ARG A 222 19.88 -4.61 27.35
N PHE A 223 18.78 -4.31 26.67
CA PHE A 223 18.21 -2.98 26.51
C PHE A 223 16.70 -3.04 26.84
N PRO A 224 16.32 -3.24 28.11
CA PRO A 224 14.92 -3.37 28.50
C PRO A 224 14.12 -2.08 28.30
N ASP A 225 14.80 -0.92 28.38
CA ASP A 225 14.23 0.42 28.20
C ASP A 225 14.08 0.82 26.71
N GLU A 226 14.54 -0.03 25.77
CA GLU A 226 14.37 0.16 24.33
C GLU A 226 13.33 -0.85 23.80
N PRO A 227 12.03 -0.48 23.77
CA PRO A 227 10.98 -1.40 23.35
C PRO A 227 11.14 -1.77 21.87
N MET A 228 11.15 -3.08 21.60
CA MET A 228 11.20 -3.63 20.25
C MET A 228 10.17 -4.76 20.12
N PRO A 229 8.96 -4.49 19.59
CA PRO A 229 7.90 -5.48 19.49
C PRO A 229 8.22 -6.62 18.51
N ARG A 230 7.57 -7.76 18.72
CA ARG A 230 7.53 -8.84 17.72
C ARG A 230 6.53 -8.46 16.64
N SER A 231 7.00 -8.36 15.40
CA SER A 231 6.17 -7.98 14.26
C SER A 231 5.46 -9.23 13.74
N ILE A 232 4.14 -9.31 13.93
CA ILE A 232 3.28 -10.42 13.52
C ILE A 232 2.55 -10.00 12.24
N LEU A 233 2.97 -10.57 11.11
CA LEU A 233 2.25 -10.48 9.86
C LEU A 233 1.19 -11.58 9.81
N ILE A 234 -0.06 -11.20 9.57
CA ILE A 234 -1.15 -12.12 9.26
C ILE A 234 -1.67 -11.75 7.88
N ILE A 235 -1.56 -12.69 6.93
CA ILE A 235 -2.14 -12.56 5.59
C ILE A 235 -3.22 -13.62 5.47
N ASP A 236 -4.45 -13.22 5.21
CA ASP A 236 -5.51 -14.14 4.77
C ASP A 236 -5.67 -14.15 3.25
N GLU A 237 -6.08 -15.31 2.72
CA GLU A 237 -6.08 -15.68 1.30
C GLU A 237 -4.75 -15.39 0.57
N PHE A 238 -3.62 -15.70 1.21
CA PHE A 238 -2.27 -15.33 0.72
C PHE A 238 -1.95 -15.85 -0.69
N GLN A 239 -2.66 -16.87 -1.19
CA GLN A 239 -2.50 -17.37 -2.56
C GLN A 239 -2.84 -16.32 -3.63
N GLU A 240 -3.60 -15.27 -3.31
CA GLU A 240 -3.90 -14.15 -4.23
C GLU A 240 -2.63 -13.35 -4.61
N PHE A 241 -1.49 -13.51 -3.91
CA PHE A 241 -0.19 -13.08 -4.44
C PHE A 241 0.20 -13.78 -5.75
N PHE A 242 -0.23 -15.03 -5.96
CA PHE A 242 0.32 -15.96 -6.96
C PHE A 242 -0.68 -16.40 -8.05
N VAL A 243 -1.87 -15.79 -8.09
CA VAL A 243 -2.90 -16.06 -9.13
C VAL A 243 -2.49 -15.62 -10.54
N GLU A 244 -1.49 -14.74 -10.65
CA GLU A 244 -0.88 -14.28 -11.89
C GLU A 244 0.64 -14.54 -11.82
N ASP A 245 1.24 -15.07 -12.88
CA ASP A 245 2.72 -15.16 -12.99
C ASP A 245 3.28 -13.85 -13.54
N ASP A 246 3.55 -12.93 -12.62
CA ASP A 246 4.05 -11.59 -12.91
C ASP A 246 5.15 -11.18 -11.92
N ARG A 247 5.67 -9.96 -12.09
CA ARG A 247 6.69 -9.44 -11.18
C ARG A 247 6.24 -9.37 -9.72
N ILE A 248 4.97 -9.08 -9.44
CA ILE A 248 4.45 -8.99 -8.06
C ILE A 248 4.51 -10.35 -7.37
N ALA A 249 4.13 -11.42 -8.07
CA ALA A 249 4.25 -12.80 -7.57
C ALA A 249 5.71 -13.19 -7.30
N GLN A 250 6.62 -12.87 -8.21
CA GLN A 250 8.04 -13.20 -8.08
C GLN A 250 8.72 -12.40 -6.94
N ASP A 251 8.51 -11.08 -6.88
CA ASP A 251 9.04 -10.22 -5.80
C ASP A 251 8.44 -10.60 -4.43
N ALA A 252 7.15 -10.98 -4.35
CA ALA A 252 6.51 -11.48 -3.12
C ALA A 252 7.10 -12.82 -2.65
N SER A 253 7.33 -13.78 -3.57
CA SER A 253 7.93 -15.08 -3.25
C SER A 253 9.34 -14.93 -2.66
N LEU A 254 10.17 -14.05 -3.25
CA LEU A 254 11.52 -13.75 -2.78
C LEU A 254 11.55 -13.06 -1.40
N LEU A 255 10.57 -12.18 -1.12
CA LEU A 255 10.45 -11.53 0.19
C LEU A 255 9.96 -12.51 1.26
N LEU A 256 8.94 -13.33 0.96
CA LEU A 256 8.44 -14.35 1.89
C LEU A 256 9.53 -15.39 2.23
N ASP A 257 10.27 -15.91 1.25
CA ASP A 257 11.41 -16.83 1.48
C ASP A 257 12.42 -16.24 2.48
N ARG A 258 12.80 -14.97 2.28
CA ARG A 258 13.76 -14.28 3.14
C ARG A 258 13.21 -14.04 4.54
N LEU A 259 11.99 -13.52 4.65
CA LEU A 259 11.34 -13.21 5.92
C LEU A 259 11.09 -14.47 6.76
N VAL A 260 10.70 -15.59 6.14
CA VAL A 260 10.54 -16.87 6.83
C VAL A 260 11.90 -17.47 7.24
N ARG A 261 12.93 -17.41 6.38
CA ARG A 261 14.27 -17.96 6.74
C ARG A 261 14.97 -17.15 7.82
N GLN A 262 14.79 -15.83 7.88
CA GLN A 262 15.58 -14.93 8.74
C GLN A 262 14.78 -14.31 9.91
N GLY A 263 13.46 -14.20 9.79
CA GLY A 263 12.60 -13.46 10.74
C GLY A 263 12.70 -13.94 12.19
N ARG A 264 12.95 -15.24 12.41
CA ARG A 264 13.24 -15.86 13.72
C ARG A 264 14.20 -15.03 14.59
N ALA A 265 15.32 -14.58 14.03
CA ALA A 265 16.35 -13.87 14.81
C ALA A 265 15.87 -12.47 15.21
N PHE A 266 15.15 -11.80 14.32
CA PHE A 266 14.72 -10.41 14.45
C PHE A 266 13.33 -10.24 15.08
N GLY A 267 12.65 -11.36 15.37
CA GLY A 267 11.32 -11.40 15.98
C GLY A 267 10.19 -11.04 15.02
N ILE A 268 10.38 -11.30 13.73
CA ILE A 268 9.36 -11.18 12.69
C ILE A 268 8.73 -12.55 12.49
N HIS A 269 7.41 -12.61 12.59
CA HIS A 269 6.59 -13.82 12.53
C HIS A 269 5.55 -13.68 11.44
N ILE A 270 5.21 -14.79 10.77
CA ILE A 270 4.25 -14.79 9.66
C ILE A 270 3.23 -15.90 9.88
N LEU A 271 1.96 -15.54 9.80
CA LEU A 271 0.81 -16.43 9.72
C LEU A 271 0.25 -16.26 8.30
N LEU A 272 0.34 -17.31 7.48
CA LEU A 272 -0.26 -17.35 6.14
C LEU A 272 -1.52 -18.20 6.20
N ALA A 273 -2.66 -17.63 5.83
CA ALA A 273 -3.97 -18.28 5.87
C ALA A 273 -4.61 -18.35 4.47
N SER A 274 -5.32 -19.44 4.18
CA SER A 274 -5.81 -19.76 2.83
C SER A 274 -7.01 -20.71 2.84
N GLN A 275 -7.90 -20.59 1.86
CA GLN A 275 -8.90 -21.62 1.54
C GLN A 275 -8.33 -22.84 0.81
N THR A 276 -7.29 -22.68 -0.03
CA THR A 276 -6.61 -23.79 -0.71
C THR A 276 -5.18 -23.41 -1.12
N LEU A 277 -4.23 -24.28 -0.78
CA LEU A 277 -2.82 -24.12 -1.15
C LEU A 277 -2.54 -24.43 -2.62
N SER A 278 -3.53 -24.96 -3.36
CA SER A 278 -3.41 -25.31 -4.78
C SER A 278 -3.05 -24.11 -5.67
N GLY A 279 -3.41 -22.89 -5.24
CA GLY A 279 -3.09 -21.64 -5.95
C GLY A 279 -1.69 -21.07 -5.65
N ALA A 280 -0.98 -21.58 -4.63
CA ALA A 280 0.28 -20.99 -4.14
C ALA A 280 1.54 -21.62 -4.77
N TYR A 281 1.46 -22.12 -6.00
CA TYR A 281 2.52 -22.90 -6.67
C TYR A 281 3.85 -22.16 -6.85
N THR A 282 3.83 -20.82 -6.92
CA THR A 282 5.01 -19.94 -7.03
C THR A 282 5.78 -19.78 -5.70
N LEU A 283 5.19 -20.17 -4.57
CA LEU A 283 5.89 -20.17 -3.27
C LEU A 283 6.76 -21.42 -3.16
N SER A 284 8.06 -21.24 -2.88
CA SER A 284 8.99 -22.38 -2.92
C SER A 284 8.68 -23.42 -1.83
N ARG A 285 8.79 -24.72 -2.18
CA ARG A 285 8.65 -25.83 -1.20
C ARG A 285 9.64 -25.70 -0.03
N SER A 286 10.80 -25.07 -0.24
CA SER A 286 11.74 -24.72 0.83
C SER A 286 11.18 -23.67 1.80
N THR A 287 10.47 -22.64 1.32
CA THR A 287 9.80 -21.65 2.19
C THR A 287 8.71 -22.30 3.04
N VAL A 288 7.83 -23.10 2.41
CA VAL A 288 6.79 -23.88 3.12
C VAL A 288 7.42 -24.85 4.12
N GLY A 289 8.56 -25.47 3.77
CA GLY A 289 9.35 -26.32 4.65
C GLY A 289 10.08 -25.61 5.81
N GLN A 290 10.02 -24.28 5.90
CA GLN A 290 10.41 -23.53 7.11
C GLN A 290 9.21 -23.15 8.00
N MET A 291 7.97 -23.32 7.51
CA MET A 291 6.74 -23.10 8.26
C MET A 291 6.38 -24.39 9.03
N ALA A 292 7.08 -24.59 10.16
CA ALA A 292 6.97 -25.81 10.95
C ALA A 292 5.62 -25.95 11.68
N VAL A 293 4.99 -24.84 12.07
CA VAL A 293 3.63 -24.84 12.63
C VAL A 293 2.62 -24.83 11.50
N ARG A 294 1.67 -25.76 11.53
CA ARG A 294 0.63 -25.92 10.53
C ARG A 294 -0.70 -26.17 11.23
N ILE A 295 -1.73 -25.42 10.84
CA ILE A 295 -3.07 -25.52 11.40
C ILE A 295 -4.02 -25.89 10.27
N ALA A 296 -4.36 -27.17 10.20
CA ALA A 296 -5.23 -27.72 9.18
C ALA A 296 -6.66 -27.81 9.72
N MET A 297 -7.53 -26.92 9.26
CA MET A 297 -8.97 -26.97 9.51
C MET A 297 -9.66 -27.82 8.43
N LYS A 298 -10.97 -28.03 8.57
CA LYS A 298 -11.77 -28.80 7.59
C LYS A 298 -11.54 -28.34 6.14
N CYS A 299 -10.91 -29.20 5.33
CA CYS A 299 -10.48 -28.89 3.96
C CYS A 299 -10.78 -30.07 3.00
N SER A 300 -10.27 -30.04 1.75
CA SER A 300 -10.27 -31.24 0.90
C SER A 300 -9.14 -32.20 1.28
N GLU A 301 -9.13 -33.39 0.69
CA GLU A 301 -8.02 -34.34 0.86
C GLU A 301 -6.71 -33.80 0.26
N THR A 302 -6.77 -33.24 -0.95
CA THR A 302 -5.64 -32.60 -1.62
C THR A 302 -5.08 -31.45 -0.77
N ASP A 303 -5.95 -30.61 -0.20
CA ASP A 303 -5.52 -29.54 0.71
C ASP A 303 -4.86 -30.10 1.97
N SER A 304 -5.38 -31.19 2.56
CA SER A 304 -4.79 -31.83 3.74
C SER A 304 -3.36 -32.28 3.46
N TYR A 305 -3.12 -32.92 2.32
CA TYR A 305 -1.77 -33.35 1.91
C TYR A 305 -0.86 -32.16 1.56
N LEU A 306 -1.40 -31.07 0.99
CA LEU A 306 -0.65 -29.85 0.70
C LEU A 306 -0.26 -29.05 1.95
N ILE A 307 -1.10 -29.00 3.00
CA ILE A 307 -0.75 -28.33 4.26
C ILE A 307 0.07 -29.23 5.18
N LEU A 308 -0.33 -30.48 5.41
CA LEU A 308 0.32 -31.35 6.41
C LEU A 308 1.53 -32.07 5.79
N SER A 309 1.32 -33.26 5.23
CA SER A 309 2.35 -34.01 4.51
C SER A 309 1.67 -34.97 3.52
N GLU A 310 2.41 -35.50 2.56
CA GLU A 310 1.86 -36.31 1.45
C GLU A 310 1.17 -37.63 1.92
N ASP A 311 1.33 -38.00 3.19
CA ASP A 311 0.68 -39.12 3.90
C ASP A 311 -0.40 -38.68 4.93
N ASN A 312 -0.52 -37.39 5.26
CA ASN A 312 -1.35 -36.90 6.35
C ASN A 312 -2.69 -36.30 5.88
N GLY A 313 -3.64 -37.19 5.55
CA GLY A 313 -5.00 -36.84 5.12
C GLY A 313 -5.95 -36.43 6.25
N ALA A 314 -5.46 -36.25 7.48
CA ALA A 314 -6.31 -36.18 8.69
C ALA A 314 -7.31 -35.00 8.69
N ALA A 315 -6.99 -33.87 8.05
CA ALA A 315 -7.87 -32.71 8.02
C ALA A 315 -9.12 -32.90 7.13
N ARG A 316 -9.10 -33.89 6.22
CA ARG A 316 -10.27 -34.38 5.47
C ARG A 316 -11.36 -34.94 6.40
N LEU A 317 -10.98 -35.48 7.56
CA LEU A 317 -11.86 -36.19 8.49
C LEU A 317 -12.60 -35.25 9.46
N LEU A 318 -12.23 -33.96 9.50
CA LEU A 318 -12.86 -32.96 10.37
C LEU A 318 -14.29 -32.68 9.91
N THR A 319 -15.24 -32.66 10.85
CA THR A 319 -16.68 -32.68 10.57
C THR A 319 -17.39 -31.36 10.90
N ARG A 320 -16.98 -30.65 11.95
CA ARG A 320 -17.65 -29.43 12.46
C ARG A 320 -16.84 -28.16 12.13
N PRO A 321 -17.48 -26.99 12.02
CA PRO A 321 -16.76 -25.72 12.00
C PRO A 321 -15.93 -25.53 13.29
N GLY A 322 -14.72 -25.01 13.14
CA GLY A 322 -13.76 -24.83 14.23
C GLY A 322 -13.05 -26.11 14.68
N GLU A 323 -13.38 -27.30 14.18
CA GLU A 323 -12.50 -28.47 14.32
C GLU A 323 -11.25 -28.26 13.48
N ALA A 324 -10.08 -28.44 14.09
CA ALA A 324 -8.77 -28.21 13.47
C ALA A 324 -7.71 -29.16 14.04
N ILE A 325 -6.61 -29.33 13.30
CA ILE A 325 -5.41 -30.04 13.73
C ILE A 325 -4.29 -29.03 13.85
N TYR A 326 -3.76 -28.85 15.06
CA TYR A 326 -2.49 -28.15 15.28
C TYR A 326 -1.35 -29.16 15.09
N ASN A 327 -0.29 -28.76 14.39
CA ASN A 327 0.89 -29.58 14.18
C ASN A 327 2.13 -28.68 14.17
N ASP A 328 3.14 -28.93 14.99
CA ASP A 328 4.44 -28.23 14.98
C ASP A 328 5.64 -29.09 14.54
N ALA A 329 5.34 -30.28 14.00
CA ALA A 329 6.28 -31.23 13.43
C ALA A 329 6.33 -31.18 11.89
N ASN A 330 6.22 -29.98 11.29
CA ASN A 330 6.18 -29.77 9.83
C ASN A 330 5.04 -30.53 9.11
N GLY A 331 3.95 -30.83 9.81
CA GLY A 331 2.81 -31.54 9.24
C GLY A 331 2.90 -33.07 9.27
N LEU A 332 3.94 -33.67 9.86
CA LEU A 332 4.03 -35.13 10.03
C LEU A 332 2.90 -35.68 10.91
N VAL A 333 2.38 -36.87 10.61
CA VAL A 333 1.21 -37.47 11.30
C VAL A 333 1.39 -37.54 12.82
N GLU A 334 2.60 -37.83 13.30
CA GLU A 334 2.96 -37.90 14.72
C GLU A 334 2.82 -36.56 15.49
N GLY A 335 2.85 -35.43 14.79
CA GLY A 335 2.64 -34.10 15.36
C GLY A 335 1.17 -33.65 15.41
N ASN A 336 0.23 -34.47 14.94
CA ASN A 336 -1.18 -34.08 14.87
C ASN A 336 -1.82 -33.98 16.27
N ASN A 337 -2.24 -32.78 16.66
CA ASN A 337 -2.97 -32.49 17.88
C ASN A 337 -4.34 -31.86 17.54
N PRO A 338 -5.43 -32.66 17.50
CA PRO A 338 -6.77 -32.17 17.22
C PRO A 338 -7.30 -31.23 18.32
N PHE A 339 -7.87 -30.10 17.93
CA PHE A 339 -8.46 -29.13 18.85
C PHE A 339 -9.72 -28.47 18.25
N GLN A 340 -10.47 -27.80 19.11
CA GLN A 340 -11.61 -26.96 18.73
C GLN A 340 -11.22 -25.49 18.92
N VAL A 341 -11.39 -24.68 17.87
CA VAL A 341 -11.27 -23.22 17.93
C VAL A 341 -12.38 -22.66 18.83
N ALA A 342 -12.01 -21.79 19.77
CA ALA A 342 -12.96 -21.09 20.63
C ALA A 342 -13.88 -20.19 19.78
N TRP A 343 -15.18 -20.17 20.06
CA TRP A 343 -16.09 -19.25 19.37
C TRP A 343 -15.89 -17.82 19.89
N LEU A 344 -15.68 -16.89 18.96
CA LEU A 344 -15.61 -15.46 19.19
C LEU A 344 -16.50 -14.79 18.14
N GLY A 345 -17.71 -14.40 18.54
CA GLY A 345 -18.63 -13.63 17.71
C GLY A 345 -18.28 -12.14 17.70
N ASP A 346 -18.86 -11.40 16.76
CA ASP A 346 -18.55 -10.00 16.49
C ASP A 346 -18.61 -9.09 17.73
N ASP A 347 -19.74 -9.07 18.45
CA ASP A 347 -19.92 -8.27 19.68
C ASP A 347 -18.81 -8.52 20.72
N ALA A 348 -18.36 -9.78 20.84
CA ALA A 348 -17.36 -10.21 21.81
C ALA A 348 -15.92 -9.89 21.35
N ARG A 349 -15.66 -9.90 20.04
CA ARG A 349 -14.42 -9.35 19.46
C ARG A 349 -14.38 -7.85 19.71
N ASP A 350 -15.46 -7.14 19.43
CA ASP A 350 -15.47 -5.67 19.43
C ASP A 350 -15.49 -5.10 20.86
N GLU A 351 -16.03 -5.82 21.84
CA GLU A 351 -15.80 -5.60 23.27
C GLU A 351 -14.32 -5.76 23.65
N VAL A 352 -13.63 -6.78 23.13
CA VAL A 352 -12.19 -6.96 23.38
C VAL A 352 -11.36 -5.85 22.73
N LEU A 353 -11.73 -5.38 21.54
CA LEU A 353 -11.05 -4.26 20.89
C LEU A 353 -11.23 -2.96 21.69
N ARG A 354 -12.46 -2.60 22.06
CA ARG A 354 -12.73 -1.43 22.93
C ARG A 354 -12.00 -1.51 24.27
N ARG A 355 -11.87 -2.71 24.84
CA ARG A 355 -11.08 -2.91 26.06
C ARG A 355 -9.59 -2.68 25.85
N VAL A 356 -9.03 -3.08 24.71
CA VAL A 356 -7.63 -2.82 24.36
C VAL A 356 -7.38 -1.32 24.13
N GLU A 357 -8.31 -0.61 23.49
CA GLU A 357 -8.27 0.86 23.38
C GLU A 357 -8.29 1.53 24.75
N HIS A 358 -9.25 1.19 25.60
CA HIS A 358 -9.37 1.78 26.93
C HIS A 358 -8.13 1.53 27.80
N MET A 359 -7.55 0.31 27.75
CA MET A 359 -6.29 -0.01 28.41
C MET A 359 -5.08 0.74 27.83
N ALA A 360 -5.15 1.24 26.60
CA ALA A 360 -4.13 2.12 25.99
C ALA A 360 -4.27 3.56 26.49
N GLU A 361 -5.51 4.06 26.60
CA GLU A 361 -5.86 5.38 27.13
C GLU A 361 -5.51 5.50 28.63
N GLU A 362 -5.91 4.53 29.45
CA GLU A 362 -5.57 4.45 30.89
C GLU A 362 -4.05 4.51 31.16
N ARG A 363 -3.26 4.01 30.22
CA ARG A 363 -1.79 3.93 30.28
C ARG A 363 -1.08 5.07 29.55
N SER A 364 -1.81 5.95 28.87
CA SER A 364 -1.28 6.99 27.98
C SER A 364 -0.27 6.45 26.95
N VAL A 365 -0.55 5.28 26.35
CA VAL A 365 0.37 4.67 25.38
C VAL A 365 0.44 5.50 24.11
N THR A 366 1.60 6.08 23.81
CA THR A 366 1.91 6.69 22.52
C THR A 366 2.30 5.63 21.50
N PHE A 367 1.67 5.62 20.34
CA PHE A 367 1.96 4.70 19.23
C PHE A 367 1.86 5.40 17.88
N ASP A 368 2.51 4.84 16.85
CA ASP A 368 2.38 5.30 15.47
C ASP A 368 0.98 5.00 14.93
N GLU A 369 0.32 6.01 14.34
CA GLU A 369 -0.98 5.90 13.67
C GLU A 369 -0.93 4.79 12.59
N PRO A 370 -1.82 3.78 12.65
CA PRO A 370 -1.74 2.60 11.78
C PRO A 370 -2.08 2.94 10.33
N VAL A 371 -1.38 2.32 9.38
CA VAL A 371 -1.64 2.51 7.95
C VAL A 371 -2.88 1.72 7.54
N PHE A 372 -3.95 2.41 7.17
CA PHE A 372 -5.18 1.79 6.70
C PHE A 372 -5.24 1.73 5.17
N PHE A 373 -5.85 0.68 4.62
CA PHE A 373 -6.13 0.52 3.21
C PHE A 373 -7.40 -0.32 2.99
N GLU A 374 -8.47 0.26 2.45
CA GLU A 374 -9.70 -0.48 2.08
C GLU A 374 -9.92 -0.44 0.57
N GLY A 375 -9.45 -1.48 -0.12
CA GLY A 375 -9.24 -1.49 -1.57
C GLY A 375 -10.47 -1.24 -2.45
N ASN A 376 -11.68 -1.34 -1.93
CA ASN A 376 -12.91 -1.13 -2.72
C ASN A 376 -13.54 0.28 -2.52
N ALA A 377 -13.11 1.02 -1.48
CA ALA A 377 -13.58 2.37 -1.19
C ALA A 377 -12.75 3.47 -1.91
N PRO A 378 -13.21 4.74 -1.96
CA PRO A 378 -12.33 5.90 -2.13
C PRO A 378 -11.31 6.02 -0.98
N ALA A 379 -10.33 6.92 -1.13
CA ALA A 379 -9.51 7.40 -0.02
C ALA A 379 -10.25 8.47 0.81
N GLU A 380 -9.94 8.57 2.11
CA GLU A 380 -10.56 9.54 3.03
C GLU A 380 -9.62 10.74 3.27
N LEU A 381 -10.08 11.95 2.95
CA LEU A 381 -9.21 13.15 2.91
C LEU A 381 -8.71 13.56 4.31
N ASP A 382 -9.48 13.30 5.35
CA ASP A 382 -9.12 13.52 6.75
C ASP A 382 -8.14 12.48 7.32
N ARG A 383 -7.99 11.32 6.68
CA ARG A 383 -6.91 10.37 7.00
C ARG A 383 -5.56 10.79 6.39
N ASN A 384 -5.54 11.82 5.54
CA ASN A 384 -4.29 12.38 5.01
C ASN A 384 -3.48 13.08 6.11
N ARG A 385 -2.52 12.34 6.70
CA ARG A 385 -1.59 12.83 7.71
C ARG A 385 -0.74 14.00 7.22
N ALA A 386 -0.41 14.08 5.93
CA ALA A 386 0.34 15.21 5.37
C ALA A 386 -0.49 16.50 5.33
N LEU A 387 -1.79 16.39 4.97
CA LEU A 387 -2.74 17.50 5.03
C LEU A 387 -2.97 18.00 6.46
N ARG A 388 -3.30 17.09 7.39
CA ARG A 388 -3.48 17.43 8.82
C ARG A 388 -2.23 18.08 9.40
N ARG A 389 -1.03 17.61 9.03
CA ARG A 389 0.25 18.21 9.44
C ARG A 389 0.47 19.58 8.81
N GLY A 390 0.19 19.75 7.52
CA GLY A 390 0.34 21.03 6.81
C GLY A 390 -0.54 22.13 7.41
N LEU A 391 -1.79 21.78 7.75
CA LEU A 391 -2.74 22.63 8.46
C LEU A 391 -2.21 22.99 9.86
N ALA A 392 -1.96 22.01 10.74
CA ALA A 392 -1.56 22.26 12.13
C ALA A 392 -0.22 23.02 12.25
N GLU A 393 0.80 22.63 11.47
CA GLU A 393 2.12 23.28 11.49
C GLU A 393 2.18 24.54 10.62
N HIS A 394 1.07 24.97 10.01
CA HIS A 394 0.96 26.14 9.12
C HIS A 394 2.07 26.17 8.04
N GLN A 395 2.37 25.01 7.44
CA GLN A 395 3.50 24.90 6.53
C GLN A 395 3.24 25.62 5.21
N ARG A 396 4.17 26.50 4.83
CA ARG A 396 4.18 27.23 3.55
C ARG A 396 5.37 26.79 2.69
N PRO A 397 5.31 25.60 2.05
CA PRO A 397 6.40 25.11 1.21
C PRO A 397 6.67 26.03 0.00
N ILE A 398 7.87 25.88 -0.60
CA ILE A 398 8.25 26.61 -1.83
C ILE A 398 7.51 26.03 -3.07
N ALA A 399 7.20 24.73 -3.02
CA ALA A 399 6.44 24.02 -4.03
C ALA A 399 5.32 23.22 -3.33
N PRO A 400 4.09 23.73 -3.29
CA PRO A 400 2.98 23.06 -2.62
C PRO A 400 2.49 21.85 -3.43
N ILE A 401 1.85 20.91 -2.74
CA ILE A 401 1.41 19.63 -3.31
C ILE A 401 -0.12 19.56 -3.37
N ALA A 402 -0.67 19.38 -4.56
CA ALA A 402 -2.06 19.02 -4.75
C ALA A 402 -2.22 17.50 -4.48
N TRP A 403 -2.66 17.11 -3.29
CA TRP A 403 -2.86 15.70 -2.96
C TRP A 403 -4.11 15.14 -3.65
N LEU A 404 -3.93 14.00 -4.33
CA LEU A 404 -4.91 13.34 -5.19
C LEU A 404 -5.53 12.12 -4.52
N GLY A 405 -4.79 11.44 -3.64
CA GLY A 405 -5.25 10.24 -2.95
C GLY A 405 -4.18 9.44 -2.21
N GLU A 406 -4.53 8.23 -1.81
CA GLU A 406 -3.64 7.30 -1.10
C GLU A 406 -2.93 6.35 -2.07
N PRO A 407 -1.59 6.18 -2.00
CA PRO A 407 -0.87 5.22 -2.84
C PRO A 407 -1.30 3.77 -2.57
N VAL A 408 -1.19 2.89 -3.56
CA VAL A 408 -1.33 1.42 -3.38
C VAL A 408 -0.02 0.81 -2.84
N SER A 409 0.58 1.47 -1.86
CA SER A 409 1.78 1.04 -1.14
C SER A 409 1.98 1.86 0.13
N ILE A 410 2.71 1.34 1.12
CA ILE A 410 3.02 2.09 2.35
C ILE A 410 4.08 3.18 2.07
N LYS A 411 3.63 4.42 1.80
CA LYS A 411 4.43 5.65 1.71
C LYS A 411 3.52 6.90 1.80
N ASP A 412 4.09 8.09 1.57
CA ASP A 412 3.37 9.37 1.59
C ASP A 412 2.26 9.48 0.52
N PRO A 413 1.20 10.31 0.75
CA PRO A 413 0.08 10.48 -0.18
C PRO A 413 0.48 10.91 -1.59
N THR A 414 -0.19 10.36 -2.60
CA THR A 414 0.02 10.70 -4.01
C THR A 414 -0.46 12.13 -4.30
N GLY A 415 0.36 12.94 -4.96
CA GLY A 415 0.00 14.32 -5.29
C GLY A 415 0.91 14.99 -6.32
N ALA A 416 0.35 15.92 -7.08
CA ALA A 416 1.06 16.74 -8.05
C ALA A 416 1.81 17.89 -7.36
N THR A 417 3.06 18.15 -7.74
CA THR A 417 3.87 19.19 -7.10
C THR A 417 3.88 20.47 -7.92
N MET A 418 3.24 21.52 -7.43
CA MET A 418 3.02 22.79 -8.15
C MET A 418 4.26 23.69 -8.07
N ARG A 419 5.32 23.33 -8.80
CA ARG A 419 6.57 24.11 -8.89
C ARG A 419 6.41 25.27 -9.86
N ARG A 420 7.06 26.42 -9.59
CA ARG A 420 7.11 27.55 -10.54
C ARG A 420 8.02 27.27 -11.75
N ARG A 421 7.56 26.40 -12.64
CA ARG A 421 8.27 25.83 -13.79
C ARG A 421 7.24 25.38 -14.84
N GLY A 422 7.50 25.59 -16.13
CA GLY A 422 6.67 25.03 -17.22
C GLY A 422 6.48 23.51 -17.08
N GLY A 423 5.34 23.00 -17.54
CA GLY A 423 4.92 21.62 -17.30
C GLY A 423 4.23 21.34 -15.95
N ALA A 424 4.26 22.26 -14.98
CA ALA A 424 3.70 22.02 -13.63
C ALA A 424 2.15 22.13 -13.53
N ASN A 425 1.43 21.99 -14.65
CA ASN A 425 -0.03 21.87 -14.68
C ASN A 425 -0.47 20.44 -14.35
N LEU A 426 -1.75 20.26 -13.97
CA LEU A 426 -2.37 18.97 -13.66
C LEU A 426 -3.53 18.66 -14.62
N LEU A 427 -3.49 17.48 -15.24
CA LEU A 427 -4.55 16.95 -16.10
C LEU A 427 -5.11 15.65 -15.54
N ILE A 428 -6.44 15.58 -15.39
CA ILE A 428 -7.18 14.37 -15.03
C ILE A 428 -7.96 13.89 -16.26
N VAL A 429 -7.82 12.62 -16.63
CA VAL A 429 -8.55 12.01 -17.76
C VAL A 429 -9.31 10.77 -17.28
N GLY A 430 -10.63 10.76 -17.47
CA GLY A 430 -11.48 9.61 -17.16
C GLY A 430 -12.95 9.93 -16.97
N GLN A 431 -13.81 8.93 -17.21
CA GLN A 431 -15.26 9.09 -17.33
C GLN A 431 -16.01 9.25 -15.99
N ARG A 432 -15.36 9.13 -14.83
CA ARG A 432 -16.03 9.24 -13.51
C ARG A 432 -16.03 10.69 -13.02
N THR A 433 -17.01 11.49 -13.45
CA THR A 433 -17.20 12.90 -13.06
C THR A 433 -17.04 13.14 -11.56
N GLU A 434 -17.74 12.39 -10.69
CA GLU A 434 -17.64 12.58 -9.23
C GLU A 434 -16.22 12.29 -8.69
N THR A 435 -15.50 11.32 -9.26
CA THR A 435 -14.11 11.02 -8.86
C THR A 435 -13.13 12.10 -9.36
N ALA A 436 -13.42 12.75 -10.49
CA ALA A 436 -12.64 13.88 -10.96
C ALA A 436 -12.89 15.13 -10.11
N ALA A 437 -14.17 15.48 -9.87
CA ALA A 437 -14.57 16.55 -8.97
C ALA A 437 -13.96 16.37 -7.57
N ALA A 438 -13.97 15.15 -7.02
CA ALA A 438 -13.36 14.85 -5.74
C ALA A 438 -11.85 15.09 -5.71
N MET A 439 -11.11 14.68 -6.75
CA MET A 439 -9.67 14.95 -6.84
C MET A 439 -9.35 16.43 -7.06
N LEU A 440 -10.16 17.18 -7.81
CA LEU A 440 -10.00 18.63 -7.95
C LEU A 440 -10.30 19.36 -6.65
N ALA A 441 -11.38 18.99 -5.95
CA ALA A 441 -11.72 19.55 -4.64
C ALA A 441 -10.62 19.26 -3.60
N ALA A 442 -10.17 18.01 -3.50
CA ALA A 442 -9.05 17.63 -2.64
C ALA A 442 -7.75 18.36 -3.02
N SER A 443 -7.47 18.55 -4.31
CA SER A 443 -6.32 19.33 -4.78
C SER A 443 -6.41 20.78 -4.31
N VAL A 444 -7.55 21.45 -4.47
CA VAL A 444 -7.74 22.84 -4.01
C VAL A 444 -7.61 22.95 -2.49
N ILE A 445 -8.27 22.08 -1.72
CA ILE A 445 -8.16 22.03 -0.24
C ILE A 445 -6.70 21.81 0.19
N SER A 446 -5.97 20.94 -0.51
CA SER A 446 -4.55 20.69 -0.25
C SER A 446 -3.68 21.93 -0.49
N LEU A 447 -3.90 22.62 -1.61
CA LEU A 447 -3.16 23.83 -1.97
C LEU A 447 -3.50 25.00 -1.03
N ALA A 448 -4.78 25.19 -0.71
CA ALA A 448 -5.25 26.14 0.29
C ALA A 448 -4.61 25.91 1.67
N ALA A 449 -4.49 24.65 2.12
CA ALA A 449 -3.78 24.32 3.36
C ALA A 449 -2.29 24.70 3.36
N GLN A 450 -1.66 24.82 2.19
CA GLN A 450 -0.25 25.17 2.00
C GLN A 450 0.00 26.64 1.61
N HIS A 451 -1.07 27.45 1.50
CA HIS A 451 -1.04 28.86 1.13
C HIS A 451 -1.70 29.73 2.19
N ASP A 452 -1.28 30.99 2.29
CA ASP A 452 -1.97 31.97 3.12
C ASP A 452 -3.30 32.39 2.45
N ALA A 453 -4.25 32.89 3.24
CA ALA A 453 -5.52 33.39 2.71
C ALA A 453 -5.36 34.77 2.04
N GLU A 454 -4.49 35.61 2.61
CA GLU A 454 -4.23 36.99 2.17
C GLU A 454 -2.71 37.29 2.14
N GLY A 455 -2.30 38.36 1.45
CA GLY A 455 -0.91 38.82 1.37
C GLY A 455 -0.08 38.16 0.26
N ASP A 456 1.24 38.42 0.24
CA ASP A 456 2.12 38.05 -0.88
C ASP A 456 2.23 36.55 -1.16
N ARG A 457 1.93 35.70 -0.18
CA ARG A 457 1.95 34.23 -0.31
C ARG A 457 0.56 33.61 -0.51
N ALA A 458 -0.46 34.44 -0.75
CA ALA A 458 -1.83 33.99 -0.93
C ALA A 458 -2.02 33.07 -2.15
N ALA A 459 -3.19 32.44 -2.20
CA ALA A 459 -3.69 31.73 -3.38
C ALA A 459 -5.14 32.11 -3.68
N SER A 460 -5.45 32.39 -4.95
CA SER A 460 -6.82 32.48 -5.48
C SER A 460 -7.15 31.26 -6.36
N PHE A 461 -8.43 30.91 -6.41
CA PHE A 461 -8.94 29.71 -7.06
C PHE A 461 -10.11 30.04 -7.98
N HIS A 462 -9.92 29.93 -9.30
CA HIS A 462 -10.95 30.17 -10.30
C HIS A 462 -11.58 28.83 -10.70
N ILE A 463 -12.73 28.50 -10.13
CA ILE A 463 -13.42 27.22 -10.27
C ILE A 463 -14.43 27.30 -11.42
N VAL A 464 -14.00 26.92 -12.63
CA VAL A 464 -14.90 26.75 -13.78
C VAL A 464 -15.52 25.37 -13.72
N ASP A 465 -16.81 25.30 -13.35
CA ASP A 465 -17.59 24.06 -13.43
C ASP A 465 -18.41 24.04 -14.72
N ALA A 466 -18.09 23.09 -15.60
CA ALA A 466 -18.78 22.89 -16.88
C ALA A 466 -19.81 21.75 -16.85
N THR A 467 -20.06 21.17 -15.67
CA THR A 467 -21.13 20.19 -15.45
C THR A 467 -22.49 20.76 -15.91
N PRO A 468 -23.27 20.02 -16.73
CA PRO A 468 -24.61 20.45 -17.14
C PRO A 468 -25.54 20.74 -15.96
N GLU A 469 -26.39 21.77 -16.10
CA GLU A 469 -27.30 22.25 -15.05
C GLU A 469 -28.37 21.20 -14.63
N ASP A 470 -28.54 20.12 -15.39
CA ASP A 470 -29.42 18.97 -15.13
C ASP A 470 -28.70 17.75 -14.50
N ASP A 471 -27.37 17.76 -14.38
CA ASP A 471 -26.61 16.68 -13.72
C ASP A 471 -26.60 16.88 -12.19
N PRO A 472 -26.87 15.84 -11.36
CA PRO A 472 -26.81 15.92 -9.89
C PRO A 472 -25.46 16.34 -9.29
N LEU A 473 -24.40 16.44 -10.09
CA LEU A 473 -23.08 16.91 -9.70
C LEU A 473 -22.86 18.42 -9.91
N ALA A 474 -23.76 19.12 -10.61
CA ALA A 474 -23.62 20.54 -10.94
C ALA A 474 -23.37 21.41 -9.70
N GLY A 475 -22.29 22.18 -9.71
CA GLY A 475 -21.92 23.07 -8.61
C GLY A 475 -21.41 22.37 -7.34
N ARG A 476 -21.45 21.03 -7.23
CA ARG A 476 -20.93 20.31 -6.05
C ARG A 476 -19.45 20.57 -5.81
N LEU A 477 -18.67 20.80 -6.86
CA LEU A 477 -17.26 21.17 -6.76
C LEU A 477 -17.10 22.51 -6.02
N ALA A 478 -17.70 23.59 -6.52
CA ALA A 478 -17.65 24.91 -5.89
C ALA A 478 -18.25 24.89 -4.46
N ALA A 479 -19.39 24.24 -4.26
CA ALA A 479 -20.05 24.13 -2.96
C ALA A 479 -19.18 23.40 -1.92
N SER A 480 -18.34 22.43 -2.33
CA SER A 480 -17.41 21.77 -1.40
C SER A 480 -16.26 22.66 -0.92
N LEU A 481 -16.00 23.77 -1.63
CA LEU A 481 -14.90 24.70 -1.39
C LEU A 481 -15.34 26.00 -0.69
N GLU A 482 -16.65 26.25 -0.58
CA GLU A 482 -17.27 27.39 0.13
C GLU A 482 -16.65 27.67 1.52
N PRO A 483 -16.25 26.67 2.35
CA PRO A 483 -15.72 26.96 3.68
C PRO A 483 -14.24 27.39 3.73
N LEU A 484 -13.54 27.47 2.60
CA LEU A 484 -12.14 27.91 2.58
C LEU A 484 -12.02 29.42 2.87
N PRO A 485 -11.01 29.88 3.62
CA PRO A 485 -10.78 31.30 3.89
C PRO A 485 -10.14 32.06 2.71
N HIS A 486 -9.74 31.34 1.65
CA HIS A 486 -9.08 31.87 0.46
C HIS A 486 -10.08 32.46 -0.55
N GLU A 487 -9.59 33.24 -1.50
CA GLU A 487 -10.41 33.78 -2.59
C GLU A 487 -10.80 32.66 -3.59
N VAL A 488 -12.04 32.17 -3.49
CA VAL A 488 -12.60 31.12 -4.36
C VAL A 488 -13.70 31.71 -5.26
N HIS A 489 -13.41 31.86 -6.55
CA HIS A 489 -14.38 32.31 -7.55
C HIS A 489 -15.08 31.10 -8.17
N ALA A 490 -16.39 30.95 -7.94
CA ALA A 490 -17.23 30.02 -8.70
C ALA A 490 -17.60 30.65 -10.06
N VAL A 491 -17.20 30.03 -11.16
CA VAL A 491 -17.33 30.56 -12.53
C VAL A 491 -18.22 29.64 -13.37
N SER A 492 -19.22 30.21 -14.05
CA SER A 492 -20.07 29.45 -14.98
C SER A 492 -19.30 29.04 -16.24
N TRP A 493 -19.70 27.94 -16.86
CA TRP A 493 -19.23 27.52 -18.19
C TRP A 493 -19.32 28.60 -19.27
N ARG A 494 -20.23 29.57 -19.11
CA ARG A 494 -20.41 30.73 -20.02
C ARG A 494 -19.29 31.75 -19.86
N ASP A 495 -18.86 31.98 -18.63
CA ASP A 495 -17.91 33.01 -18.22
C ASP A 495 -16.47 32.47 -18.13
N ALA A 496 -16.28 31.18 -18.40
CA ALA A 496 -14.99 30.52 -18.54
C ALA A 496 -13.96 31.28 -19.43
N PRO A 497 -14.35 31.91 -20.57
CA PRO A 497 -13.41 32.74 -21.34
C PRO A 497 -12.94 33.97 -20.58
N GLN A 498 -13.79 34.59 -19.75
CA GLN A 498 -13.43 35.75 -18.94
C GLN A 498 -12.48 35.36 -17.80
N ALA A 499 -12.67 34.19 -17.18
CA ALA A 499 -11.73 33.68 -16.18
C ALA A 499 -10.35 33.33 -16.78
N VAL A 500 -10.32 32.80 -18.01
CA VAL A 500 -9.08 32.61 -18.77
C VAL A 500 -8.41 33.95 -19.10
N GLU A 501 -9.18 34.94 -19.56
CA GLU A 501 -8.70 36.28 -19.89
C GLU A 501 -8.13 37.02 -18.67
N GLN A 502 -8.77 36.89 -17.50
CA GLN A 502 -8.28 37.40 -16.22
C GLN A 502 -6.93 36.77 -15.84
N CYS A 503 -6.84 35.44 -15.86
CA CYS A 503 -5.59 34.72 -15.56
C CYS A 503 -4.47 35.09 -16.55
N TYR A 504 -4.80 35.22 -17.84
CA TYR A 504 -3.87 35.57 -18.90
C TYR A 504 -3.36 37.02 -18.79
N THR A 505 -4.24 37.96 -18.45
CA THR A 505 -3.87 39.38 -18.25
C THR A 505 -2.92 39.54 -17.06
N GLU A 506 -3.19 38.87 -15.93
CA GLU A 506 -2.32 38.87 -14.75
C GLU A 506 -1.00 38.12 -15.00
N MET A 507 -1.00 37.08 -15.84
CA MET A 507 0.23 36.44 -16.31
C MET A 507 1.11 37.43 -17.11
N LEU A 508 0.55 38.14 -18.11
CA LEU A 508 1.29 39.14 -18.87
C LEU A 508 1.82 40.28 -17.98
N ALA A 509 0.99 40.79 -17.06
CA ALA A 509 1.40 41.84 -16.13
C ALA A 509 2.58 41.41 -15.24
N ARG A 510 2.68 40.13 -14.87
CA ARG A 510 3.83 39.55 -14.17
C ARG A 510 5.05 39.37 -15.07
N GLU A 511 4.86 39.04 -16.35
CA GLU A 511 5.96 38.92 -17.31
C GLU A 511 6.61 40.30 -17.59
N ASP A 512 5.80 41.31 -17.90
CA ASP A 512 6.23 42.71 -18.11
C ASP A 512 6.92 43.30 -16.87
N ALA A 513 6.43 42.96 -15.67
CA ALA A 513 7.04 43.37 -14.40
C ALA A 513 8.23 42.48 -13.96
N ASN A 514 8.54 41.40 -14.69
CA ASN A 514 9.50 40.35 -14.31
C ASN A 514 9.27 39.79 -12.88
N ARG A 515 8.00 39.68 -12.47
CA ARG A 515 7.57 39.29 -11.12
C ARG A 515 7.26 37.79 -11.04
N THR A 516 8.22 37.00 -10.59
CA THR A 516 8.06 35.53 -10.41
C THR A 516 7.50 35.11 -9.05
N ASP A 517 7.33 36.05 -8.10
CA ASP A 517 6.99 35.78 -6.69
C ASP A 517 5.52 36.02 -6.31
N GLY A 518 4.70 36.59 -7.21
CA GLY A 518 3.33 37.03 -6.90
C GLY A 518 2.38 35.90 -6.45
N PRO A 519 1.26 36.21 -5.78
CA PRO A 519 0.30 35.23 -5.26
C PRO A 519 -0.08 34.14 -6.26
N ALA A 520 -0.25 32.90 -5.79
CA ALA A 520 -0.57 31.78 -6.68
C ALA A 520 -2.00 31.89 -7.21
N ILE A 521 -2.20 31.53 -8.48
CA ILE A 521 -3.51 31.54 -9.12
C ILE A 521 -3.75 30.14 -9.68
N TYR A 522 -4.85 29.52 -9.27
CA TYR A 522 -5.21 28.16 -9.68
C TYR A 522 -6.50 28.19 -10.52
N LEU A 523 -6.35 28.02 -11.83
CA LEU A 523 -7.46 27.90 -12.77
C LEU A 523 -7.91 26.43 -12.84
N VAL A 524 -9.07 26.15 -12.29
CA VAL A 524 -9.64 24.79 -12.21
C VAL A 524 -10.71 24.63 -13.29
N LEU A 525 -10.45 23.76 -14.27
CA LEU A 525 -11.31 23.52 -15.44
C LEU A 525 -11.99 22.15 -15.32
N HIS A 526 -13.10 22.08 -14.57
CA HIS A 526 -13.88 20.86 -14.41
C HIS A 526 -14.81 20.67 -15.62
N GLY A 527 -14.42 19.79 -16.55
CA GLY A 527 -15.21 19.48 -17.74
C GLY A 527 -14.74 20.21 -19.00
N LEU A 528 -13.43 20.25 -19.24
CA LEU A 528 -12.78 20.89 -20.39
C LEU A 528 -13.42 20.49 -21.74
N HIS A 529 -13.89 19.25 -21.85
CA HIS A 529 -14.58 18.74 -23.02
C HIS A 529 -15.91 19.46 -23.33
N TRP A 530 -16.62 20.01 -22.34
CA TRP A 530 -17.85 20.78 -22.53
C TRP A 530 -17.59 22.26 -22.86
N LEU A 531 -16.44 22.81 -22.47
CA LEU A 531 -16.04 24.22 -22.68
C LEU A 531 -15.70 24.54 -24.16
N ARG A 532 -16.73 24.56 -25.02
CA ARG A 532 -16.60 24.79 -26.48
C ARG A 532 -15.86 26.09 -26.84
N SER A 533 -15.94 27.11 -25.99
CA SER A 533 -15.29 28.41 -26.13
C SER A 533 -13.77 28.39 -25.91
N LEU A 534 -13.25 27.36 -25.24
CA LEU A 534 -11.81 27.16 -24.97
C LEU A 534 -11.19 26.05 -25.83
N ARG A 535 -11.98 25.41 -26.70
CA ARG A 535 -11.47 24.40 -27.63
C ARG A 535 -10.67 25.07 -28.74
N ARG A 536 -9.55 24.46 -29.11
CA ARG A 536 -8.84 24.72 -30.37
C ARG A 536 -9.82 24.79 -31.54
N LYS A 537 -9.69 25.83 -32.37
CA LYS A 537 -10.24 25.85 -33.73
C LYS A 537 -9.26 25.16 -34.68
N ASP A 538 -9.75 24.30 -35.57
CA ASP A 538 -8.87 23.50 -36.44
C ASP A 538 -8.28 24.30 -37.64
N ASP A 539 -9.00 25.30 -38.14
CA ASP A 539 -8.54 26.22 -39.19
C ASP A 539 -9.09 27.63 -38.93
N ASP A 540 -8.23 28.55 -38.48
CA ASP A 540 -8.50 29.99 -38.53
C ASP A 540 -7.55 30.64 -39.56
N PHE A 541 -7.58 30.13 -40.80
CA PHE A 541 -7.08 30.83 -42.00
C PHE A 541 -7.94 32.07 -42.36
N SER A 542 -8.60 32.65 -41.36
CA SER A 542 -9.31 33.92 -41.41
C SER A 542 -8.30 35.06 -41.56
N PHE A 543 -8.00 35.44 -42.80
CA PHE A 543 -7.36 36.71 -43.15
C PHE A 543 -8.33 37.89 -42.88
N SER A 544 -8.70 38.09 -41.62
CA SER A 544 -9.41 39.29 -41.17
C SER A 544 -8.44 40.46 -41.14
N MET A 545 -8.68 41.48 -41.97
CA MET A 545 -7.84 42.68 -42.03
C MET A 545 -8.02 43.65 -40.84
N ASP A 546 -8.82 43.28 -39.84
CA ASP A 546 -9.05 44.01 -38.58
C ASP A 546 -8.27 43.41 -37.38
N ALA A 547 -7.09 42.84 -37.64
CA ALA A 547 -6.32 42.08 -36.64
C ALA A 547 -5.76 42.92 -35.48
N ASP A 548 -5.59 44.22 -35.66
CA ASP A 548 -4.93 45.11 -34.68
C ASP A 548 -5.82 45.53 -33.49
N ALA A 549 -7.08 45.08 -33.43
CA ALA A 549 -8.10 45.60 -32.50
C ALA A 549 -8.67 44.58 -31.50
N LYS A 550 -8.23 43.32 -31.53
CA LYS A 550 -8.65 42.28 -30.55
C LYS A 550 -7.45 41.43 -30.14
N GLY A 551 -7.35 41.16 -28.84
CA GLY A 551 -6.33 40.28 -28.28
C GLY A 551 -6.48 38.82 -28.72
N PRO A 552 -5.52 37.94 -28.34
CA PRO A 552 -5.54 36.52 -28.68
C PRO A 552 -6.84 35.84 -28.24
N ALA A 553 -7.28 34.85 -29.00
CA ALA A 553 -8.52 34.12 -28.72
C ALA A 553 -8.43 33.26 -27.44
N PRO A 554 -9.54 32.92 -26.75
CA PRO A 554 -9.49 32.22 -25.46
C PRO A 554 -8.77 30.86 -25.48
N ASP A 555 -8.77 30.15 -26.62
CA ASP A 555 -7.99 28.93 -26.82
C ASP A 555 -6.47 29.20 -26.93
N GLN A 556 -6.09 30.33 -27.51
CA GLN A 556 -4.70 30.81 -27.57
C GLN A 556 -4.23 31.33 -26.20
N GLN A 557 -5.09 32.04 -25.46
CA GLN A 557 -4.83 32.49 -24.09
C GLN A 557 -4.60 31.30 -23.15
N LEU A 558 -5.49 30.29 -23.18
CA LEU A 558 -5.33 29.06 -22.42
C LEU A 558 -4.05 28.32 -22.80
N LYS A 559 -3.69 28.28 -24.09
CA LYS A 559 -2.43 27.67 -24.54
C LYS A 559 -1.19 28.38 -23.98
N GLN A 560 -1.16 29.71 -23.95
CA GLN A 560 -0.02 30.44 -23.37
C GLN A 560 0.05 30.28 -21.85
N LEU A 561 -1.12 30.29 -21.17
CA LEU A 561 -1.23 30.00 -19.74
C LEU A 561 -0.63 28.64 -19.36
N LEU A 562 -0.78 27.61 -20.20
CA LEU A 562 -0.19 26.30 -19.94
C LEU A 562 1.35 26.32 -20.04
N ILE A 563 1.92 27.05 -21.00
CA ILE A 563 3.36 27.07 -21.31
C ILE A 563 4.15 27.91 -20.28
N ASP A 564 3.73 29.15 -20.04
CA ASP A 564 4.51 30.13 -19.26
C ASP A 564 3.87 30.45 -17.90
N GLY A 565 2.55 30.35 -17.77
CA GLY A 565 1.80 30.63 -16.54
C GLY A 565 2.42 30.00 -15.27
N PRO A 566 2.78 28.70 -15.26
CA PRO A 566 3.39 28.06 -14.10
C PRO A 566 4.65 28.77 -13.59
N ARG A 567 5.48 29.34 -14.48
CA ARG A 567 6.71 30.08 -14.10
C ARG A 567 6.41 31.35 -13.31
N LEU A 568 5.24 31.94 -13.55
CA LEU A 568 4.74 33.17 -12.92
C LEU A 568 3.73 32.88 -11.81
N GLY A 569 3.52 31.59 -11.46
CA GLY A 569 2.63 31.15 -10.38
C GLY A 569 1.15 31.00 -10.77
N VAL A 570 0.83 30.94 -12.06
CA VAL A 570 -0.52 30.70 -12.58
C VAL A 570 -0.60 29.26 -13.09
N PHE A 571 -1.43 28.42 -12.49
CA PHE A 571 -1.46 26.97 -12.74
C PHE A 571 -2.83 26.50 -13.22
N VAL A 572 -2.85 25.56 -14.18
CA VAL A 572 -4.09 24.96 -14.67
C VAL A 572 -4.28 23.55 -14.09
N LEU A 573 -5.47 23.30 -13.52
CA LEU A 573 -5.92 21.99 -13.05
C LEU A 573 -7.17 21.59 -13.87
N ALA A 574 -7.03 20.71 -14.86
CA ALA A 574 -8.09 20.39 -15.82
C ALA A 574 -8.61 18.95 -15.71
N TRP A 575 -9.90 18.73 -15.97
CA TRP A 575 -10.50 17.41 -16.16
C TRP A 575 -11.16 17.23 -17.53
N CYS A 576 -10.95 16.07 -18.14
CA CYS A 576 -11.58 15.61 -19.38
C CYS A 576 -12.14 14.18 -19.25
N ASP A 577 -13.27 13.89 -19.88
CA ASP A 577 -13.95 12.58 -19.83
C ASP A 577 -13.15 11.46 -20.52
N THR A 578 -12.57 11.75 -21.69
CA THR A 578 -11.89 10.78 -22.54
C THR A 578 -10.75 11.41 -23.33
N THR A 579 -9.77 10.59 -23.69
CA THR A 579 -8.64 10.98 -24.55
C THR A 579 -9.08 11.49 -25.92
N THR A 580 -10.19 10.97 -26.47
CA THR A 580 -10.79 11.46 -27.72
C THR A 580 -11.39 12.86 -27.56
N SER A 581 -12.06 13.17 -26.45
CA SER A 581 -12.53 14.53 -26.15
C SER A 581 -11.37 15.49 -25.86
N LEU A 582 -10.31 15.04 -25.19
CA LEU A 582 -9.12 15.83 -24.88
C LEU A 582 -8.41 16.32 -26.15
N VAL A 583 -8.14 15.41 -27.10
CA VAL A 583 -7.48 15.74 -28.39
C VAL A 583 -8.38 16.59 -29.30
N ARG A 584 -9.69 16.70 -29.02
CA ARG A 584 -10.63 17.63 -29.66
C ARG A 584 -10.75 18.98 -28.93
N ALA A 585 -10.16 19.13 -27.75
CA ALA A 585 -10.13 20.37 -26.98
C ALA A 585 -8.78 21.07 -27.10
N LEU A 586 -7.68 20.30 -27.01
CA LEU A 586 -6.31 20.78 -26.96
C LEU A 586 -5.45 20.11 -28.03
N ASP A 587 -4.44 20.85 -28.54
CA ASP A 587 -3.42 20.26 -29.41
C ASP A 587 -2.36 19.47 -28.62
N ARG A 588 -1.56 18.65 -29.32
CA ARG A 588 -0.55 17.79 -28.70
C ARG A 588 0.50 18.58 -27.89
N ALA A 589 0.79 19.83 -28.26
CA ALA A 589 1.69 20.69 -27.49
C ALA A 589 1.06 21.09 -26.15
N SER A 590 -0.18 21.58 -26.17
CA SER A 590 -0.90 21.98 -24.96
C SER A 590 -1.17 20.80 -24.01
N ILE A 591 -1.32 19.57 -24.54
CA ILE A 591 -1.41 18.34 -23.73
C ILE A 591 -0.07 18.00 -23.06
N ALA A 592 1.07 18.29 -23.70
CA ALA A 592 2.40 18.03 -23.13
C ALA A 592 2.69 18.93 -21.91
N GLU A 593 2.25 20.20 -21.93
CA GLU A 593 2.42 21.15 -20.81
C GLU A 593 1.68 20.76 -19.52
N PHE A 594 0.90 19.68 -19.53
CA PHE A 594 0.46 18.98 -18.32
C PHE A 594 1.45 17.85 -17.99
N GLY A 595 2.54 18.17 -17.29
CA GLY A 595 3.54 17.19 -16.84
C GLY A 595 3.09 16.35 -15.63
N ASN A 596 2.02 16.77 -14.93
CA ASN A 596 1.32 15.95 -13.94
C ASN A 596 0.05 15.39 -14.60
N ARG A 597 -0.04 14.07 -14.80
CA ARG A 597 -1.20 13.42 -15.45
C ARG A 597 -1.84 12.37 -14.55
N VAL A 598 -3.17 12.34 -14.49
CA VAL A 598 -3.96 11.37 -13.74
C VAL A 598 -4.89 10.64 -14.69
N LEU A 599 -4.69 9.33 -14.84
CA LEU A 599 -5.51 8.48 -15.71
C LEU A 599 -6.40 7.57 -14.87
N MET A 600 -7.71 7.64 -15.07
CA MET A 600 -8.65 6.61 -14.60
C MET A 600 -8.64 5.41 -15.57
N GLN A 601 -9.45 4.39 -15.29
CA GLN A 601 -9.62 3.23 -16.18
C GLN A 601 -10.02 3.68 -17.60
N MET A 602 -9.24 3.27 -18.60
CA MET A 602 -9.42 3.60 -20.03
C MET A 602 -8.86 2.48 -20.92
N SER A 603 -8.75 2.66 -22.24
CA SER A 603 -8.11 1.65 -23.08
C SER A 603 -6.58 1.65 -22.91
N ALA A 604 -5.93 0.52 -23.17
CA ALA A 604 -4.47 0.43 -23.16
C ALA A 604 -3.81 1.35 -24.22
N ASN A 605 -4.51 1.65 -25.32
CA ASN A 605 -4.05 2.58 -26.35
C ASN A 605 -4.11 4.04 -25.86
N ASP A 606 -5.22 4.43 -25.22
CA ASP A 606 -5.40 5.77 -24.63
C ASP A 606 -4.38 6.03 -23.52
N SER A 607 -4.13 5.03 -22.67
CA SER A 607 -3.10 5.04 -21.63
C SER A 607 -1.71 5.32 -22.24
N SER A 608 -1.35 4.53 -23.27
CA SER A 608 -0.05 4.67 -23.94
C SER A 608 0.12 6.02 -24.64
N MET A 609 -0.96 6.61 -25.15
CA MET A 609 -0.94 7.93 -25.79
C MET A 609 -0.68 9.09 -24.81
N LEU A 610 -0.96 8.91 -23.51
CA LEU A 610 -0.88 9.97 -22.50
C LEU A 610 0.33 9.85 -21.55
N ILE A 611 0.77 8.63 -21.25
CA ILE A 611 1.85 8.35 -20.26
C ILE A 611 2.86 7.29 -20.73
N GLU A 612 2.83 6.89 -22.01
CA GLU A 612 3.70 5.86 -22.62
C GLU A 612 3.63 4.45 -21.97
N SER A 613 2.72 4.25 -21.01
CA SER A 613 2.43 2.98 -20.33
C SER A 613 1.00 2.51 -20.62
N THR A 614 0.77 1.19 -20.54
CA THR A 614 -0.57 0.58 -20.71
C THR A 614 -1.29 0.33 -19.38
N SER A 615 -0.70 0.78 -18.26
CA SER A 615 -1.13 0.60 -16.88
C SER A 615 -2.59 0.96 -16.60
N ALA A 616 -3.09 2.08 -17.13
CA ALA A 616 -4.47 2.52 -16.92
C ALA A 616 -5.52 1.57 -17.55
N GLY A 617 -5.09 0.69 -18.47
CA GLY A 617 -5.92 -0.34 -19.08
C GLY A 617 -6.32 -1.50 -18.17
N ARG A 618 -5.74 -1.62 -16.97
CA ARG A 618 -6.03 -2.70 -16.00
C ARG A 618 -6.50 -2.20 -14.62
N LEU A 619 -6.88 -0.92 -14.52
CA LEU A 619 -7.37 -0.35 -13.27
C LEU A 619 -8.71 -0.97 -12.84
N GLY A 620 -8.83 -1.26 -11.55
CA GLY A 620 -10.11 -1.61 -10.92
C GLY A 620 -10.90 -0.38 -10.48
N LEU A 621 -12.03 -0.63 -9.80
CA LEU A 621 -12.81 0.42 -9.17
C LEU A 621 -11.97 1.19 -8.13
N HIS A 622 -12.22 2.50 -8.02
CA HIS A 622 -11.53 3.40 -7.08
C HIS A 622 -9.99 3.34 -7.22
N ARG A 623 -9.48 3.25 -8.45
CA ARG A 623 -8.06 3.43 -8.78
C ARG A 623 -7.85 4.42 -9.91
N ALA A 624 -6.68 5.06 -9.87
CA ALA A 624 -6.12 5.83 -10.97
C ALA A 624 -4.60 5.59 -11.04
N ILE A 625 -4.00 5.91 -12.18
CA ILE A 625 -2.56 6.10 -12.32
C ILE A 625 -2.25 7.59 -12.21
N PHE A 626 -1.29 7.97 -11.37
CA PHE A 626 -0.63 9.26 -11.42
C PHE A 626 0.69 9.12 -12.17
N TYR A 627 1.01 10.07 -13.05
CA TYR A 627 2.26 10.13 -13.81
C TYR A 627 2.92 11.49 -13.58
N ASP A 628 4.19 11.44 -13.20
CA ASP A 628 5.08 12.58 -12.93
C ASP A 628 6.15 12.62 -14.03
N GLU A 629 6.00 13.53 -14.99
CA GLU A 629 6.93 13.67 -16.13
C GLU A 629 8.32 14.19 -15.69
N GLU A 630 8.44 14.91 -14.56
CA GLU A 630 9.77 15.31 -14.05
C GLU A 630 10.57 14.10 -13.59
N ARG A 631 9.90 13.10 -13.02
CA ARG A 631 10.52 11.85 -12.54
C ARG A 631 10.48 10.70 -13.55
N GLY A 632 9.69 10.82 -14.63
CA GLY A 632 9.42 9.73 -15.57
C GLY A 632 8.78 8.52 -14.89
N ALA A 633 7.92 8.75 -13.89
CA ALA A 633 7.43 7.73 -12.96
C ALA A 633 5.90 7.66 -12.91
N GLU A 634 5.36 6.44 -12.90
CA GLU A 634 3.93 6.18 -12.70
C GLU A 634 3.63 5.52 -11.33
N GLU A 635 2.44 5.80 -10.80
CA GLU A 635 1.95 5.39 -9.49
C GLU A 635 0.48 4.96 -9.57
N LYS A 636 0.16 3.74 -9.13
CA LYS A 636 -1.23 3.31 -8.87
C LYS A 636 -1.67 3.83 -7.49
N PHE A 637 -2.75 4.59 -7.45
CA PHE A 637 -3.30 5.19 -6.23
C PHE A 637 -4.83 5.09 -6.16
N ARG A 638 -5.38 5.40 -4.98
CA ARG A 638 -6.80 5.50 -4.63
C ARG A 638 -7.22 6.97 -4.59
N PRO A 639 -7.99 7.47 -5.57
CA PRO A 639 -8.56 8.82 -5.51
C PRO A 639 -9.31 9.10 -4.21
N PHE A 640 -9.18 10.33 -3.68
CA PHE A 640 -10.03 10.79 -2.57
C PHE A 640 -11.52 10.75 -2.93
N GLY A 641 -12.36 10.50 -1.92
CA GLY A 641 -13.81 10.70 -2.00
C GLY A 641 -14.18 12.19 -2.02
N MET A 642 -15.40 12.50 -2.48
CA MET A 642 -15.86 13.89 -2.57
C MET A 642 -15.95 14.52 -1.16
N PRO A 643 -15.19 15.59 -0.87
CA PRO A 643 -15.22 16.23 0.45
C PRO A 643 -16.57 16.92 0.68
N THR A 644 -17.03 16.93 1.93
CA THR A 644 -18.25 17.65 2.32
C THR A 644 -17.88 19.02 2.94
N PRO A 645 -18.75 20.04 2.87
CA PRO A 645 -18.51 21.32 3.54
C PRO A 645 -18.41 21.21 5.08
N ALA A 646 -18.92 20.12 5.66
CA ALA A 646 -18.71 19.79 7.07
C ALA A 646 -17.28 19.26 7.32
N LEU A 647 -16.76 18.42 6.43
CA LEU A 647 -15.39 17.90 6.50
C LEU A 647 -14.35 19.02 6.33
N VAL A 648 -14.56 19.93 5.38
CA VAL A 648 -13.66 21.07 5.15
C VAL A 648 -13.64 22.01 6.36
N ARG A 649 -14.80 22.33 6.95
CA ARG A 649 -14.85 23.06 8.23
C ARG A 649 -14.12 22.34 9.34
N HIS A 650 -14.36 21.04 9.54
CA HIS A 650 -13.68 20.26 10.56
C HIS A 650 -12.14 20.25 10.38
N LEU A 651 -11.65 20.16 9.15
CA LEU A 651 -10.22 20.24 8.85
C LEU A 651 -9.61 21.62 9.17
N LEU A 652 -10.37 22.70 9.03
CA LEU A 652 -9.94 24.05 9.40
C LEU A 652 -10.04 24.26 10.92
N GLU A 653 -11.16 23.91 11.53
CA GLU A 653 -11.49 24.11 12.96
C GLU A 653 -10.59 23.31 13.92
N VAL A 654 -10.14 22.10 13.53
CA VAL A 654 -9.29 21.24 14.39
C VAL A 654 -7.82 21.71 14.43
N ASN A 655 -7.42 22.61 13.53
CA ASN A 655 -6.02 22.97 13.30
C ASN A 655 -5.77 24.50 13.38
N ALA A 656 -6.73 25.26 13.94
CA ALA A 656 -6.66 26.70 14.20
C ALA A 656 -6.53 26.99 15.71
#